data_AF-L5M468-F1
#
_entry.id   AF-L5M468-F1
#
_cell.length_a   1.000
_cell.length_b   1.000
_cell.length_c   1.000
_cell.angle_alpha   90.00
_cell.angle_beta   90.00
_cell.angle_gamma   90.00
#
_symmetry.space_group_name_H-M   'P 1'
#
loop_
_entity.id
_entity.type
_entity.pdbx_description
1 polymer ?
#
loop_
_entity_poly.entity_id
_entity_poly.type
_entity_poly.pdbx_seq_one_letter_code
_entity_poly.pdbx_strand_id
1 'polypeptide(L)'
;MRVAAAGARLSVGVSGLRVAVRSLCSQPVSINERIEDKRRAALMGGGQRRIDAQHKRGKLTARERISLLLDPDSFVESDMFVEHRCADFGMAADKNKFPGDSVVTGRGRINGRLVYIFSQDFTVFGGSLSGAHAQKICKIMDQAMTVGAPVIGLNDSGGARIQEGVESLAGYADIFLEQGEVEKPSGVIRASISRSHPLTAPSDWDQCWVLAAGRNVMASGVIPQISLIMGPCAGGAVYSPALTDFTFMVKDTSYLFITGPDVVKSVTNEDVTQEELGGAKTHTTMSGVAHRAFENDVDALCNLREFFNYLPLSSQDPAPIRECHDPSDRLVPELDTIVPLESTKAYNMVDIIHSVVDEREFFEIMPSYAKNIVVGFARMNGRTVGIVGNQPNVASETVWVKELTDSGRQPLVELVAEQADLEQTFNPSDPDCVDRLLQCTRQAVPLFSKNVHSTRFVTDFCEQVLPNLSSLTTPVEGLDIQLEVLKLLAETSSFCGDMEKLETNLRKLFDKLLEYMPLPPEEAENGENAGNEKPKLQFSYVECLLYSFHQLGRKLPDFLTAKLNAEKLKDFKIRLQYFARGLQVYIRQLRLALPGCLDINSSVKGARFVRFCDAFNIPLITFVDVPGFLPGTAQEYGGIIRHGAKLLYAFAEATVPKVTVITRKAYGGAYDVMSSKHLCGDTNYAWPTAEIAVMGAKGAMEIIFKGRENVEDAQAEYINKFANPFPAAVRGFVDDIIQPSSTRARICSDLDVLASKKVQRPWRKHANIPL
;
A
#
# COMPACT_ATOMS: atom_id res chain seq x y z
N MET A 1 -16.40 -66.62 76.01
CA MET A 1 -15.51 -67.12 77.08
C MET A 1 -14.08 -67.14 76.58
N ARG A 2 -13.19 -66.56 77.39
CA ARG A 2 -11.71 -66.54 77.45
C ARG A 2 -10.80 -67.19 76.38
N VAL A 3 -9.87 -66.35 75.88
CA VAL A 3 -8.38 -66.44 75.93
C VAL A 3 -7.67 -67.73 75.49
N ALA A 4 -6.79 -67.63 74.47
CA ALA A 4 -5.32 -67.70 74.64
C ALA A 4 -4.56 -67.63 73.30
N ALA A 5 -3.44 -66.90 73.32
CA ALA A 5 -2.50 -66.71 72.23
C ALA A 5 -1.47 -67.85 72.14
N ALA A 6 -0.98 -68.13 70.94
CA ALA A 6 0.38 -68.64 70.71
C ALA A 6 0.85 -68.21 69.32
N GLY A 7 1.96 -67.46 69.28
CA GLY A 7 2.55 -66.98 68.05
C GLY A 7 3.43 -68.03 67.37
N ALA A 8 3.44 -68.01 66.04
CA ALA A 8 4.56 -68.48 65.23
C ALA A 8 4.60 -67.63 63.96
N ARG A 9 5.63 -66.78 63.84
CA ARG A 9 5.96 -66.06 62.60
C ARG A 9 6.58 -67.06 61.63
N LEU A 10 5.97 -67.21 60.45
CA LEU A 10 6.59 -67.81 59.27
C LEU A 10 6.37 -66.85 58.10
N SER A 11 7.48 -66.23 57.68
CA SER A 11 7.60 -65.35 56.53
C SER A 11 7.50 -66.16 55.24
N VAL A 12 6.46 -65.92 54.44
CA VAL A 12 6.38 -66.39 53.04
C VAL A 12 6.25 -65.17 52.14
N GLY A 13 7.23 -65.01 51.25
CA GLY A 13 7.45 -63.83 50.42
C GLY A 13 6.33 -63.61 49.40
N VAL A 14 5.77 -62.41 49.43
CA VAL A 14 4.90 -61.86 48.40
C VAL A 14 5.78 -61.33 47.25
N SER A 15 6.36 -62.23 46.45
CA SER A 15 7.06 -61.84 45.20
C SER A 15 6.62 -62.61 43.95
N GLY A 16 5.81 -63.67 44.10
CA GLY A 16 5.42 -64.54 42.98
C GLY A 16 4.14 -64.15 42.22
N LEU A 17 3.24 -63.34 42.79
CA LEU A 17 1.90 -63.11 42.21
C LEU A 17 1.73 -61.79 41.43
N ARG A 18 2.74 -60.91 41.39
CA ARG A 18 2.72 -59.66 40.59
C ARG A 18 3.36 -59.77 39.20
N VAL A 19 4.03 -60.89 38.90
CA VAL A 19 4.74 -61.09 37.63
C VAL A 19 3.85 -61.75 36.56
N ALA A 20 2.81 -62.48 36.95
CA ALA A 20 1.94 -63.20 36.01
C ALA A 20 0.80 -62.36 35.37
N VAL A 21 0.56 -61.12 35.83
CA VAL A 21 -0.51 -60.24 35.29
C VAL A 21 0.03 -59.08 34.44
N ARG A 22 1.36 -58.97 34.27
CA ARG A 22 1.99 -57.96 33.39
C ARG A 22 2.44 -58.48 32.02
N SER A 23 2.24 -59.76 31.73
CA SER A 23 2.69 -60.40 30.48
C SER A 23 1.57 -60.62 29.44
N LEU A 24 0.37 -60.11 29.69
CA LEU A 24 -0.76 -60.16 28.76
C LEU A 24 -1.19 -58.72 28.48
N CYS A 25 -0.80 -58.22 27.31
CA CYS A 25 -1.08 -56.89 26.70
C CYS A 25 0.16 -55.98 26.53
N SER A 26 1.15 -56.45 25.78
CA SER A 26 1.90 -55.57 24.90
C SER A 26 2.15 -56.33 23.59
N GLN A 27 1.09 -56.54 22.82
CA GLN A 27 1.32 -56.80 21.40
C GLN A 27 1.99 -55.53 20.84
N PRO A 28 3.10 -55.65 20.10
CA PRO A 28 3.68 -54.49 19.45
C PRO A 28 2.61 -53.89 18.55
N VAL A 29 2.28 -52.61 18.79
CA VAL A 29 1.32 -51.85 17.98
C VAL A 29 1.70 -52.07 16.52
N SER A 30 0.73 -52.50 15.71
CA SER A 30 0.98 -52.82 14.31
C SER A 30 1.54 -51.58 13.60
N ILE A 31 2.36 -51.78 12.57
CA ILE A 31 2.92 -50.64 11.80
C ILE A 31 1.79 -49.74 11.29
N ASN A 32 0.64 -50.32 10.92
CA ASN A 32 -0.54 -49.59 10.49
C ASN A 32 -1.12 -48.71 11.60
N GLU A 33 -1.31 -49.24 12.80
CA GLU A 33 -1.79 -48.46 13.95
C GLU A 33 -0.83 -47.31 14.30
N ARG A 34 0.49 -47.54 14.23
CA ARG A 34 1.50 -46.48 14.44
C ARG A 34 1.42 -45.37 13.40
N ILE A 35 1.18 -45.73 12.14
CA ILE A 35 0.99 -44.74 11.05
C ILE A 35 -0.28 -43.94 11.32
N GLU A 36 -1.39 -44.60 11.67
CA GLU A 36 -2.66 -43.91 11.95
C GLU A 36 -2.58 -43.02 13.21
N ASP A 37 -1.86 -43.45 14.25
CA ASP A 37 -1.57 -42.61 15.42
C ASP A 37 -0.77 -41.37 15.02
N LYS A 38 0.27 -41.51 14.19
CA LYS A 38 1.07 -40.37 13.73
C LYS A 38 0.28 -39.43 12.81
N ARG A 39 -0.64 -39.96 11.99
CA ARG A 39 -1.61 -39.16 11.20
C ARG A 39 -2.53 -38.37 12.12
N ARG A 40 -3.14 -39.02 13.11
CA ARG A 40 -4.00 -38.34 14.10
C ARG A 40 -3.24 -37.22 14.81
N ALA A 41 -2.00 -37.47 15.23
CA ALA A 41 -1.16 -36.44 15.86
C ALA A 41 -0.86 -35.27 14.90
N ALA A 42 -0.52 -35.54 13.64
CA ALA A 42 -0.25 -34.50 12.63
C ALA A 42 -1.49 -33.65 12.29
N LEU A 43 -2.68 -34.27 12.31
CA LEU A 43 -3.95 -33.58 12.06
C LEU A 43 -4.35 -32.66 13.22
N MET A 44 -3.99 -33.02 14.46
CA MET A 44 -4.28 -32.22 15.65
C MET A 44 -3.37 -31.01 15.84
N GLY A 45 -2.25 -30.91 15.11
CA GLY A 45 -1.30 -29.80 15.19
C GLY A 45 -0.83 -29.55 16.64
N GLY A 46 -1.01 -28.31 17.11
CA GLY A 46 -0.68 -27.91 18.49
C GLY A 46 -1.67 -28.39 19.57
N GLY A 47 -2.69 -29.16 19.20
CA GLY A 47 -3.70 -29.74 20.08
C GLY A 47 -4.99 -28.90 20.21
N GLN A 48 -6.08 -29.54 20.64
CA GLN A 48 -7.43 -28.95 20.65
C GLN A 48 -7.52 -27.59 21.35
N ARG A 49 -6.86 -27.45 22.51
CA ARG A 49 -6.86 -26.18 23.26
C ARG A 49 -6.34 -24.99 22.44
N ARG A 50 -5.35 -25.22 21.57
CA ARG A 50 -4.77 -24.17 20.71
C ARG A 50 -5.64 -23.90 19.49
N ILE A 51 -6.29 -24.94 18.96
CA ILE A 51 -7.31 -24.82 17.91
C ILE A 51 -8.48 -23.96 18.41
N ASP A 52 -9.04 -24.27 19.59
CA ASP A 52 -10.13 -23.49 20.18
C ASP A 52 -9.71 -22.02 20.42
N ALA A 53 -8.46 -21.78 20.80
CA ALA A 53 -7.92 -20.44 20.98
C ALA A 53 -7.77 -19.67 19.65
N GLN A 54 -7.43 -20.36 18.56
CA GLN A 54 -7.39 -19.80 17.21
C GLN A 54 -8.80 -19.42 16.74
N HIS A 55 -9.77 -20.34 16.88
CA HIS A 55 -11.17 -20.09 16.54
C HIS A 55 -11.79 -18.96 17.38
N LYS A 56 -11.46 -18.86 18.66
CA LYS A 56 -11.91 -17.76 19.53
C LYS A 56 -11.44 -16.39 19.05
N ARG A 57 -10.36 -16.32 18.25
CA ARG A 57 -9.85 -15.09 17.62
C ARG A 57 -10.49 -14.84 16.24
N GLY A 58 -11.48 -15.63 15.83
CA GLY A 58 -12.13 -15.52 14.52
C GLY A 58 -11.30 -16.06 13.35
N LYS A 59 -10.24 -16.83 13.63
CA LYS A 59 -9.31 -17.35 12.62
C LYS A 59 -9.51 -18.84 12.42
N LEU A 60 -9.39 -19.31 11.18
CA LEU A 60 -9.39 -20.74 10.87
C LEU A 60 -8.01 -21.36 11.14
N THR A 61 -7.97 -22.68 11.25
CA THR A 61 -6.72 -23.47 11.28
C THR A 61 -6.12 -23.60 9.87
N ALA A 62 -4.85 -23.98 9.79
CA ALA A 62 -4.17 -24.19 8.51
C ALA A 62 -4.90 -25.19 7.59
N ARG A 63 -5.39 -26.30 8.16
CA ARG A 63 -6.06 -27.37 7.42
C ARG A 63 -7.48 -26.98 6.98
N GLU A 64 -8.23 -26.26 7.83
CA GLU A 64 -9.54 -25.71 7.47
C GLU A 64 -9.43 -24.73 6.29
N ARG A 65 -8.41 -23.86 6.30
CA ARG A 65 -8.15 -22.92 5.20
C ARG A 65 -7.87 -23.64 3.88
N ILE A 66 -7.03 -24.69 3.91
CA ILE A 66 -6.76 -25.52 2.73
C ILE A 66 -8.05 -26.20 2.24
N SER A 67 -8.84 -26.77 3.14
CA SER A 67 -10.07 -27.48 2.81
C SER A 67 -11.15 -26.57 2.20
N LEU A 68 -11.20 -25.29 2.58
CA LEU A 68 -12.12 -24.33 2.00
C LEU A 68 -11.62 -23.77 0.67
N LEU A 69 -10.31 -23.62 0.51
CA LEU A 69 -9.72 -23.04 -0.69
C LEU A 69 -9.68 -24.03 -1.85
N LEU A 70 -9.36 -25.29 -1.60
CA LEU A 70 -9.21 -26.30 -2.65
C LEU A 70 -10.53 -27.01 -2.95
N ASP A 71 -10.62 -27.57 -4.15
CA ASP A 71 -11.75 -28.40 -4.55
C ASP A 71 -11.86 -29.63 -3.63
N PRO A 72 -13.08 -30.08 -3.29
CA PRO A 72 -13.29 -31.26 -2.45
C PRO A 72 -12.49 -32.48 -2.95
N ASP A 73 -11.91 -33.21 -2.01
CA ASP A 73 -11.12 -34.44 -2.25
C ASP A 73 -9.91 -34.27 -3.20
N SER A 74 -9.46 -33.03 -3.45
CA SER A 74 -8.33 -32.76 -4.36
C SER A 74 -6.97 -32.62 -3.66
N PHE A 75 -6.95 -32.35 -2.35
CA PHE A 75 -5.73 -32.06 -1.62
C PHE A 75 -4.88 -33.32 -1.39
N VAL A 76 -3.64 -33.26 -1.84
CA VAL A 76 -2.61 -34.28 -1.59
C VAL A 76 -1.50 -33.64 -0.77
N GLU A 77 -1.50 -33.95 0.52
CA GLU A 77 -0.49 -33.45 1.46
C GLU A 77 0.87 -34.12 1.25
N SER A 78 1.92 -33.32 1.32
CA SER A 78 3.31 -33.76 1.32
C SER A 78 3.93 -33.54 2.69
N ASP A 79 4.83 -34.45 3.10
CA ASP A 79 5.68 -34.29 4.28
C ASP A 79 4.92 -34.07 5.60
N MET A 80 3.77 -34.74 5.74
CA MET A 80 2.91 -34.72 6.92
C MET A 80 3.64 -35.15 8.20
N PHE A 81 4.64 -36.04 8.09
CA PHE A 81 5.34 -36.62 9.25
C PHE A 81 6.71 -36.00 9.54
N VAL A 82 7.11 -34.97 8.79
CA VAL A 82 8.39 -34.29 9.00
C VAL A 82 8.40 -33.61 10.37
N GLU A 83 9.51 -33.70 11.08
CA GLU A 83 9.73 -33.06 12.37
C GLU A 83 11.05 -32.29 12.32
N HIS A 84 11.14 -31.20 13.08
CA HIS A 84 12.39 -30.44 13.19
C HIS A 84 13.52 -31.30 13.79
N ARG A 85 14.76 -30.98 13.44
CA ARG A 85 15.96 -31.68 13.92
C ARG A 85 16.68 -30.98 15.07
N CYS A 86 16.23 -29.79 15.47
CA CYS A 86 16.83 -29.02 16.56
C CYS A 86 16.82 -29.78 17.90
N ALA A 87 17.95 -29.73 18.61
CA ALA A 87 18.14 -30.29 19.93
C ALA A 87 18.27 -29.23 21.04
N ASP A 88 18.61 -27.99 20.68
CA ASP A 88 18.85 -26.89 21.61
C ASP A 88 17.57 -26.45 22.33
N PHE A 89 17.73 -25.76 23.47
CA PHE A 89 16.63 -25.21 24.28
C PHE A 89 15.50 -26.21 24.61
N GLY A 90 15.83 -27.50 24.71
CA GLY A 90 14.87 -28.56 25.02
C GLY A 90 14.02 -29.02 23.83
N MET A 91 14.34 -28.60 22.62
CA MET A 91 13.64 -28.98 21.38
C MET A 91 13.78 -30.49 21.07
N ALA A 92 14.79 -31.18 21.61
CA ALA A 92 14.93 -32.64 21.45
C ALA A 92 13.82 -33.47 22.11
N ALA A 93 13.08 -32.93 23.09
CA ALA A 93 12.08 -33.68 23.84
C ALA A 93 10.85 -34.04 22.99
N ASP A 94 10.31 -35.24 23.14
CA ASP A 94 9.15 -35.74 22.36
C ASP A 94 7.93 -34.80 22.41
N LYS A 95 7.70 -34.14 23.56
CA LYS A 95 6.60 -33.16 23.72
C LYS A 95 6.72 -31.93 22.80
N ASN A 96 7.90 -31.69 22.24
CA ASN A 96 8.21 -30.60 21.33
C ASN A 96 8.33 -31.09 19.88
N LYS A 97 8.15 -32.39 19.61
CA LYS A 97 8.15 -32.97 18.27
C LYS A 97 6.73 -33.00 17.71
N PHE A 98 6.44 -32.04 16.83
CA PHE A 98 5.15 -31.96 16.14
C PHE A 98 5.32 -32.44 14.68
N PRO A 99 4.66 -33.54 14.27
CA PRO A 99 4.62 -33.97 12.88
C PRO A 99 4.04 -32.86 11.99
N GLY A 100 4.74 -32.58 10.88
CA GLY A 100 4.43 -31.53 9.92
C GLY A 100 5.29 -30.27 10.10
N ASP A 101 5.84 -30.03 11.29
CA ASP A 101 6.69 -28.87 11.63
C ASP A 101 6.11 -27.49 11.26
N SER A 102 5.04 -27.09 11.95
CA SER A 102 4.32 -25.80 11.86
C SER A 102 3.86 -25.34 10.46
N VAL A 103 3.91 -26.20 9.44
CA VAL A 103 3.36 -25.92 8.11
C VAL A 103 2.75 -27.15 7.46
N VAL A 104 1.60 -26.97 6.82
CA VAL A 104 0.95 -27.96 5.96
C VAL A 104 1.28 -27.61 4.52
N THR A 105 1.81 -28.54 3.75
CA THR A 105 2.26 -28.32 2.36
C THR A 105 1.69 -29.39 1.45
N GLY A 106 1.36 -29.04 0.21
CA GLY A 106 0.91 -30.02 -0.77
C GLY A 106 0.44 -29.40 -2.07
N ARG A 107 -0.36 -30.16 -2.79
CA ARG A 107 -1.00 -29.74 -4.04
C ARG A 107 -2.48 -30.08 -4.02
N GLY A 108 -3.27 -29.37 -4.82
CA GLY A 108 -4.66 -29.72 -5.07
C GLY A 108 -5.19 -28.99 -6.28
N ARG A 109 -6.50 -28.76 -6.32
CA ARG A 109 -7.16 -28.09 -7.44
C ARG A 109 -8.00 -26.91 -6.98
N ILE A 110 -8.08 -25.87 -7.80
CA ILE A 110 -9.08 -24.80 -7.70
C ILE A 110 -9.79 -24.74 -9.05
N ASN A 111 -11.08 -25.02 -9.06
CA ASN A 111 -11.90 -25.11 -10.27
C ASN A 111 -11.26 -26.07 -11.31
N GLY A 112 -10.81 -27.23 -10.83
CA GLY A 112 -10.17 -28.27 -11.64
C GLY A 112 -8.70 -28.00 -12.01
N ARG A 113 -8.17 -26.80 -11.75
CA ARG A 113 -6.83 -26.38 -12.17
C ARG A 113 -5.81 -26.61 -11.05
N LEU A 114 -4.63 -27.16 -11.40
CA LEU A 114 -3.59 -27.53 -10.43
C LEU A 114 -3.03 -26.30 -9.70
N VAL A 115 -2.84 -26.42 -8.39
CA VAL A 115 -2.18 -25.40 -7.56
C VAL A 115 -1.36 -26.08 -6.47
N TYR A 116 -0.22 -25.47 -6.13
CA TYR A 116 0.58 -25.83 -4.97
C TYR A 116 0.31 -24.86 -3.83
N ILE A 117 0.31 -25.37 -2.60
CA ILE A 117 -0.08 -24.59 -1.44
C ILE A 117 0.74 -24.93 -0.21
N PHE A 118 1.07 -23.91 0.57
CA PHE A 118 1.47 -24.06 1.96
C PHE A 118 0.57 -23.24 2.87
N SER A 119 0.26 -23.78 4.05
CA SER A 119 -0.48 -23.09 5.09
C SER A 119 0.21 -23.25 6.44
N GLN A 120 0.59 -22.12 7.03
CA GLN A 120 1.31 -22.10 8.30
C GLN A 120 0.34 -22.36 9.46
N ASP A 121 0.72 -23.29 10.34
CA ASP A 121 -0.07 -23.68 11.51
C ASP A 121 0.40 -22.91 12.75
N PHE A 122 -0.31 -21.83 13.06
CA PHE A 122 -0.03 -21.00 14.23
C PHE A 122 -0.14 -21.76 15.56
N THR A 123 -0.88 -22.87 15.61
CA THR A 123 -1.01 -23.66 16.83
C THR A 123 0.31 -24.35 17.21
N VAL A 124 1.18 -24.64 16.24
CA VAL A 124 2.49 -25.28 16.44
C VAL A 124 3.57 -24.20 16.48
N PHE A 125 4.18 -23.98 17.65
CA PHE A 125 5.22 -22.96 17.87
C PHE A 125 4.92 -21.56 17.29
N GLY A 126 3.65 -21.14 17.27
CA GLY A 126 3.26 -19.84 16.72
C GLY A 126 3.49 -19.74 15.20
N GLY A 127 3.49 -20.87 14.49
CA GLY A 127 3.80 -20.90 13.05
C GLY A 127 5.26 -20.60 12.73
N SER A 128 6.15 -20.59 13.73
CA SER A 128 7.54 -20.17 13.53
C SER A 128 8.29 -21.07 12.55
N LEU A 129 9.09 -20.44 11.70
CA LEU A 129 9.83 -21.08 10.62
C LEU A 129 11.13 -21.71 11.13
N SER A 130 11.25 -23.02 11.00
CA SER A 130 12.45 -23.84 11.22
C SER A 130 13.10 -24.24 9.90
N GLY A 131 14.27 -24.89 9.96
CA GLY A 131 14.90 -25.47 8.76
C GLY A 131 14.00 -26.51 8.07
N ALA A 132 13.34 -27.39 8.83
CA ALA A 132 12.44 -28.40 8.24
C ALA A 132 11.12 -27.80 7.70
N HIS A 133 10.57 -26.77 8.35
CA HIS A 133 9.46 -25.97 7.81
C HIS A 133 9.83 -25.36 6.46
N ALA A 134 11.00 -24.72 6.36
CA ALA A 134 11.48 -24.11 5.12
C ALA A 134 11.66 -25.16 4.01
N GLN A 135 12.31 -26.28 4.31
CA GLN A 135 12.52 -27.38 3.36
C GLN A 135 11.21 -27.89 2.74
N LYS A 136 10.13 -27.96 3.54
CA LYS A 136 8.81 -28.34 3.03
C LYS A 136 8.24 -27.32 2.05
N ILE A 137 8.35 -26.03 2.34
CA ILE A 137 7.91 -24.96 1.43
C ILE A 137 8.75 -24.97 0.16
N CYS A 138 10.08 -25.05 0.29
CA CYS A 138 11.00 -25.11 -0.83
C CYS A 138 10.66 -26.24 -1.80
N LYS A 139 10.42 -27.45 -1.28
CA LYS A 139 10.07 -28.62 -2.08
C LYS A 139 8.82 -28.42 -2.93
N ILE A 140 7.75 -27.84 -2.38
CA ILE A 140 6.52 -27.62 -3.17
C ILE A 140 6.70 -26.50 -4.20
N MET A 141 7.53 -25.49 -3.93
CA MET A 141 7.84 -24.43 -4.89
C MET A 141 8.65 -25.00 -6.07
N ASP A 142 9.62 -25.86 -5.81
CA ASP A 142 10.40 -26.53 -6.86
C ASP A 142 9.50 -27.41 -7.74
N GLN A 143 8.59 -28.16 -7.11
CA GLN A 143 7.60 -28.96 -7.82
C GLN A 143 6.66 -28.10 -8.66
N ALA A 144 6.17 -26.99 -8.11
CA ALA A 144 5.29 -26.06 -8.80
C ALA A 144 5.96 -25.44 -10.03
N MET A 145 7.22 -25.01 -9.89
CA MET A 145 8.03 -24.50 -11.01
C MET A 145 8.25 -25.58 -12.08
N THR A 146 8.55 -26.81 -11.66
CA THR A 146 8.81 -27.94 -12.58
C THR A 146 7.59 -28.25 -13.45
N VAL A 147 6.38 -28.15 -12.89
CA VAL A 147 5.14 -28.50 -13.62
C VAL A 147 4.40 -27.29 -14.19
N GLY A 148 4.88 -26.07 -13.94
CA GLY A 148 4.20 -24.84 -14.37
C GLY A 148 2.85 -24.62 -13.68
N ALA A 149 2.80 -24.67 -12.35
CA ALA A 149 1.58 -24.42 -11.59
C ALA A 149 1.75 -23.28 -10.57
N PRO A 150 0.69 -22.50 -10.27
CA PRO A 150 0.76 -21.44 -9.27
C PRO A 150 1.07 -21.95 -7.86
N VAL A 151 1.65 -21.07 -7.04
CA VAL A 151 1.88 -21.32 -5.60
C VAL A 151 1.08 -20.32 -4.75
N ILE A 152 0.35 -20.82 -3.77
CA ILE A 152 -0.38 -20.02 -2.78
C ILE A 152 0.25 -20.23 -1.39
N GLY A 153 0.63 -19.14 -0.75
CA GLY A 153 1.07 -19.09 0.64
C GLY A 153 -0.03 -18.55 1.56
N LEU A 154 -0.47 -19.35 2.53
CA LEU A 154 -1.37 -18.91 3.59
C LEU A 154 -0.56 -18.65 4.86
N ASN A 155 -0.22 -17.38 5.09
CA ASN A 155 0.75 -16.96 6.08
C ASN A 155 0.09 -16.65 7.44
N ASP A 156 0.61 -17.28 8.49
CA ASP A 156 0.17 -17.14 9.88
C ASP A 156 1.33 -17.55 10.80
N SER A 157 2.34 -16.69 10.91
CA SER A 157 3.62 -17.00 11.55
C SER A 157 4.18 -15.84 12.36
N GLY A 158 4.61 -16.14 13.57
CA GLY A 158 5.37 -15.22 14.43
C GLY A 158 6.78 -14.90 13.94
N GLY A 159 7.24 -15.47 12.83
CA GLY A 159 8.57 -15.21 12.26
C GLY A 159 9.55 -16.37 12.44
N ALA A 160 10.83 -16.04 12.62
CA ALA A 160 11.91 -17.02 12.78
C ALA A 160 11.74 -17.88 14.05
N ARG A 161 12.05 -19.17 13.97
CA ARG A 161 12.15 -20.01 15.17
C ARG A 161 13.47 -19.73 15.88
N ILE A 162 13.40 -18.87 16.89
CA ILE A 162 14.56 -18.38 17.66
C ILE A 162 15.42 -19.54 18.20
N GLN A 163 14.80 -20.65 18.61
CA GLN A 163 15.48 -21.82 19.16
C GLN A 163 16.40 -22.52 18.15
N GLU A 164 16.23 -22.29 16.85
CA GLU A 164 17.08 -22.87 15.80
C GLU A 164 18.15 -21.86 15.30
N GLY A 165 18.13 -20.62 15.79
CA GLY A 165 19.13 -19.61 15.47
C GLY A 165 19.32 -19.41 13.96
N VAL A 166 20.56 -19.54 13.51
CA VAL A 166 20.95 -19.31 12.11
C VAL A 166 20.33 -20.30 11.12
N GLU A 167 19.91 -21.50 11.57
CA GLU A 167 19.22 -22.48 10.72
C GLU A 167 17.87 -21.92 10.25
N SER A 168 17.16 -21.20 11.12
CA SER A 168 15.90 -20.54 10.76
C SER A 168 16.13 -19.42 9.74
N LEU A 169 17.23 -18.67 9.88
CA LEU A 169 17.63 -17.64 8.90
C LEU A 169 18.04 -18.25 7.56
N ALA A 170 18.78 -19.36 7.57
CA ALA A 170 19.10 -20.12 6.37
C ALA A 170 17.83 -20.64 5.70
N GLY A 171 16.85 -21.13 6.47
CA GLY A 171 15.55 -21.53 5.93
C GLY A 171 14.78 -20.39 5.26
N TYR A 172 14.81 -19.18 5.83
CA TYR A 172 14.27 -17.99 5.14
C TYR A 172 15.04 -17.70 3.85
N ALA A 173 16.37 -17.74 3.94
CA ALA A 173 17.23 -17.57 2.78
C ALA A 173 16.81 -18.57 1.72
N ASP A 174 16.71 -19.88 1.95
CA ASP A 174 16.33 -20.87 0.92
C ASP A 174 14.99 -20.62 0.22
N ILE A 175 14.03 -19.98 0.91
CA ILE A 175 12.74 -19.57 0.34
C ILE A 175 12.93 -18.32 -0.56
N PHE A 176 13.71 -17.34 -0.11
CA PHE A 176 13.99 -16.10 -0.87
C PHE A 176 15.03 -16.30 -1.99
N LEU A 177 16.11 -17.01 -1.65
CA LEU A 177 17.43 -17.20 -2.26
C LEU A 177 17.95 -18.66 -2.11
N GLU A 178 18.09 -19.42 -3.20
CA GLU A 178 18.70 -20.75 -3.15
C GLU A 178 20.22 -20.56 -3.01
N GLN A 179 20.82 -21.16 -1.98
CA GLN A 179 22.25 -21.40 -1.98
C GLN A 179 22.50 -22.66 -2.77
N GLY A 180 23.04 -22.53 -3.99
CA GLY A 180 23.50 -23.67 -4.76
C GLY A 180 24.49 -24.49 -3.91
N GLU A 181 24.20 -25.77 -3.71
CA GLU A 181 25.17 -26.70 -3.12
C GLU A 181 26.42 -26.72 -4.01
N VAL A 182 27.54 -26.23 -3.49
CA VAL A 182 28.85 -26.64 -4.00
C VAL A 182 28.96 -28.12 -3.66
N GLU A 183 28.84 -28.99 -4.67
CA GLU A 183 29.15 -30.41 -4.54
C GLU A 183 30.49 -30.56 -3.79
N LYS A 184 30.44 -31.12 -2.57
CA LYS A 184 31.65 -31.67 -1.97
C LYS A 184 32.02 -32.87 -2.85
N PRO A 185 33.20 -32.89 -3.50
CA PRO A 185 33.59 -34.04 -4.28
C PRO A 185 33.81 -35.21 -3.31
N SER A 186 32.87 -36.15 -3.33
CA SER A 186 33.10 -37.48 -2.78
C SER A 186 33.93 -38.24 -3.80
N GLY A 187 35.23 -38.36 -3.54
CA GLY A 187 36.11 -39.16 -4.39
C GLY A 187 37.48 -38.55 -4.59
N VAL A 188 38.50 -39.29 -4.15
CA VAL A 188 39.90 -39.02 -4.41
C VAL A 188 40.15 -38.95 -5.93
N ILE A 189 40.29 -37.73 -6.46
CA ILE A 189 40.98 -37.51 -7.74
C ILE A 189 42.03 -36.42 -7.52
N ARG A 190 43.30 -36.86 -7.47
CA ARG A 190 44.46 -36.00 -7.60
C ARG A 190 44.44 -35.40 -9.01
N ALA A 191 44.00 -34.15 -9.14
CA ALA A 191 44.36 -33.33 -10.29
C ALA A 191 45.69 -32.61 -9.97
N SER A 192 46.75 -33.08 -10.63
CA SER A 192 48.08 -32.47 -10.61
C SER A 192 48.03 -31.07 -11.23
N ILE A 193 48.31 -30.04 -10.42
CA ILE A 193 48.55 -28.68 -10.92
C ILE A 193 49.93 -28.67 -11.57
N SER A 194 49.99 -28.70 -12.91
CA SER A 194 51.21 -28.32 -13.63
C SER A 194 51.36 -26.81 -13.58
N ARG A 195 52.42 -26.35 -12.89
CA ARG A 195 52.87 -24.95 -12.86
C ARG A 195 53.33 -24.50 -14.24
N SER A 196 52.44 -23.96 -15.06
CA SER A 196 52.79 -23.07 -16.15
C SER A 196 51.52 -22.51 -16.77
N HIS A 197 51.05 -21.35 -16.32
CA HIS A 197 50.41 -20.28 -17.11
C HIS A 197 49.91 -19.19 -16.14
N PRO A 198 50.21 -17.89 -16.36
CA PRO A 198 49.66 -16.82 -15.54
C PRO A 198 48.21 -16.53 -15.97
N LEU A 199 47.28 -16.53 -15.01
CA LEU A 199 45.89 -16.13 -15.19
C LEU A 199 45.80 -14.69 -15.71
N THR A 200 45.50 -14.55 -16.99
CA THR A 200 45.33 -13.26 -17.69
C THR A 200 44.13 -13.33 -18.65
N ALA A 201 42.93 -13.62 -18.12
CA ALA A 201 41.67 -13.41 -18.83
C ALA A 201 40.49 -13.26 -17.85
N PRO A 202 39.58 -12.27 -18.03
CA PRO A 202 38.38 -12.11 -17.20
C PRO A 202 37.27 -13.14 -17.43
N SER A 203 37.46 -14.14 -18.31
CA SER A 203 36.37 -15.02 -18.77
C SER A 203 36.06 -16.23 -17.88
N ASP A 204 36.83 -16.46 -16.82
CA ASP A 204 36.61 -17.61 -15.91
C ASP A 204 35.88 -17.21 -14.60
N TRP A 205 35.61 -15.91 -14.40
CA TRP A 205 34.83 -15.40 -13.26
C TRP A 205 33.33 -15.31 -13.54
N ASP A 206 32.92 -15.41 -14.81
CA ASP A 206 31.52 -15.28 -15.25
C ASP A 206 30.65 -16.51 -14.97
N GLN A 207 31.24 -17.66 -14.63
CA GLN A 207 30.48 -18.87 -14.25
C GLN A 207 30.13 -18.93 -12.75
N CYS A 208 30.73 -18.09 -11.91
CA CYS A 208 30.49 -18.10 -10.46
C CYS A 208 29.36 -17.16 -9.99
N TRP A 209 28.79 -16.33 -10.87
CA TRP A 209 27.85 -15.26 -10.48
C TRP A 209 26.43 -15.38 -11.03
N VAL A 210 26.01 -16.57 -11.48
CA VAL A 210 24.64 -16.84 -11.98
C VAL A 210 23.82 -17.77 -11.07
N LEU A 211 24.35 -18.24 -9.93
CA LEU A 211 23.71 -19.25 -9.07
C LEU A 211 23.45 -18.79 -7.63
N ALA A 212 22.73 -17.66 -7.46
CA ALA A 212 22.29 -17.18 -6.15
C ALA A 212 20.91 -16.47 -6.24
N ALA A 213 19.89 -17.18 -6.69
CA ALA A 213 18.51 -16.71 -6.74
C ALA A 213 17.60 -17.80 -6.21
N GLY A 214 16.62 -17.46 -5.37
CA GLY A 214 15.80 -18.47 -4.68
C GLY A 214 14.39 -18.49 -5.12
N ARG A 215 13.63 -19.35 -4.47
CA ARG A 215 12.43 -19.90 -5.09
C ARG A 215 11.39 -18.83 -5.39
N ASN A 216 11.24 -17.80 -4.53
CA ASN A 216 10.37 -16.67 -4.87
C ASN A 216 10.85 -15.87 -6.09
N VAL A 217 12.15 -15.56 -6.15
CA VAL A 217 12.76 -14.78 -7.25
C VAL A 217 12.78 -15.58 -8.55
N MET A 218 13.15 -16.87 -8.48
CA MET A 218 13.22 -17.78 -9.63
C MET A 218 11.83 -18.09 -10.20
N ALA A 219 10.79 -18.13 -9.37
CA ALA A 219 9.42 -18.29 -9.81
C ALA A 219 8.78 -16.99 -10.33
N SER A 220 9.38 -15.82 -10.07
CA SER A 220 8.81 -14.51 -10.45
C SER A 220 8.70 -14.37 -11.97
N GLY A 221 7.47 -14.12 -12.46
CA GLY A 221 7.18 -14.10 -13.89
C GLY A 221 7.24 -15.46 -14.59
N VAL A 222 7.39 -16.57 -13.84
CA VAL A 222 7.38 -17.93 -14.38
C VAL A 222 6.07 -18.63 -14.02
N ILE A 223 5.71 -18.63 -12.74
CA ILE A 223 4.44 -19.13 -12.21
C ILE A 223 3.82 -18.06 -11.30
N PRO A 224 2.48 -17.89 -11.26
CA PRO A 224 1.87 -16.93 -10.36
C PRO A 224 2.08 -17.32 -8.89
N GLN A 225 2.49 -16.34 -8.10
CA GLN A 225 2.74 -16.48 -6.66
C GLN A 225 1.78 -15.56 -5.89
N ILE A 226 0.99 -16.14 -4.98
CA ILE A 226 0.00 -15.39 -4.19
C ILE A 226 0.24 -15.63 -2.71
N SER A 227 0.28 -14.56 -1.93
CA SER A 227 0.36 -14.60 -0.47
C SER A 227 -0.92 -14.06 0.14
N LEU A 228 -1.52 -14.82 1.05
CA LEU A 228 -2.66 -14.39 1.84
C LEU A 228 -2.26 -14.39 3.31
N ILE A 229 -2.14 -13.20 3.88
CA ILE A 229 -1.78 -12.99 5.29
C ILE A 229 -3.04 -13.12 6.12
N MET A 230 -3.13 -14.21 6.88
CA MET A 230 -4.28 -14.57 7.71
C MET A 230 -3.89 -14.61 9.19
N GLY A 231 -2.91 -13.80 9.58
CA GLY A 231 -2.32 -13.80 10.90
C GLY A 231 -1.09 -12.91 11.03
N PRO A 232 -0.28 -13.12 12.08
CA PRO A 232 0.98 -12.43 12.23
C PRO A 232 1.92 -12.77 11.06
N CYS A 233 2.69 -11.78 10.62
CA CYS A 233 3.83 -11.95 9.73
C CYS A 233 4.90 -10.93 10.14
N ALA A 234 5.89 -11.37 10.92
CA ALA A 234 6.86 -10.46 11.55
C ALA A 234 8.31 -10.80 11.18
N GLY A 235 9.16 -9.77 11.12
CA GLY A 235 10.59 -9.96 10.89
C GLY A 235 10.89 -10.39 9.47
N GLY A 236 11.79 -11.37 9.31
CA GLY A 236 12.19 -11.88 7.99
C GLY A 236 11.02 -12.43 7.16
N ALA A 237 9.95 -12.94 7.80
CA ALA A 237 8.81 -13.55 7.12
C ALA A 237 8.14 -12.64 6.09
N VAL A 238 8.20 -11.33 6.29
CA VAL A 238 7.52 -10.34 5.43
C VAL A 238 8.12 -10.24 4.04
N TYR A 239 9.38 -10.66 3.86
CA TYR A 239 10.05 -10.54 2.58
C TYR A 239 9.54 -11.54 1.54
N SER A 240 9.07 -12.73 1.93
CA SER A 240 8.49 -13.67 0.96
C SER A 240 7.20 -13.10 0.33
N PRO A 241 6.18 -12.65 1.11
CA PRO A 241 5.03 -11.97 0.53
C PRO A 241 5.36 -10.70 -0.27
N ALA A 242 6.40 -9.96 0.12
CA ALA A 242 6.82 -8.79 -0.65
C ALA A 242 7.31 -9.16 -2.06
N LEU A 243 7.92 -10.35 -2.21
CA LEU A 243 8.46 -10.88 -3.47
C LEU A 243 7.41 -11.63 -4.32
N THR A 244 6.26 -12.02 -3.76
CA THR A 244 5.17 -12.63 -4.54
C THR A 244 4.44 -11.60 -5.39
N ASP A 245 3.62 -12.06 -6.35
CA ASP A 245 2.92 -11.16 -7.28
C ASP A 245 1.82 -10.39 -6.56
N PHE A 246 1.05 -11.08 -5.70
CA PHE A 246 -0.06 -10.50 -4.95
C PHE A 246 -0.01 -10.89 -3.48
N THR A 247 0.00 -9.89 -2.62
CA THR A 247 -0.24 -10.00 -1.18
C THR A 247 -1.64 -9.50 -0.82
N PHE A 248 -2.47 -10.37 -0.25
CA PHE A 248 -3.77 -10.05 0.34
C PHE A 248 -3.73 -10.20 1.86
N MET A 249 -4.61 -9.50 2.57
CA MET A 249 -4.65 -9.53 4.03
C MET A 249 -6.08 -9.73 4.55
N VAL A 250 -6.22 -10.25 5.78
CA VAL A 250 -7.50 -10.30 6.49
C VAL A 250 -7.56 -9.17 7.51
N LYS A 251 -8.65 -8.39 7.52
CA LYS A 251 -8.83 -7.27 8.43
C LYS A 251 -8.81 -7.73 9.89
N ASP A 252 -8.28 -6.85 10.76
CA ASP A 252 -8.27 -6.95 12.23
C ASP A 252 -7.58 -8.18 12.85
N THR A 253 -7.19 -9.16 12.04
CA THR A 253 -6.65 -10.45 12.49
C THR A 253 -5.28 -10.77 11.89
N SER A 254 -4.83 -9.97 10.93
CA SER A 254 -3.54 -10.10 10.26
C SER A 254 -2.73 -8.81 10.33
N TYR A 255 -1.41 -8.96 10.41
CA TYR A 255 -0.48 -7.83 10.44
C TYR A 255 0.88 -8.21 9.87
N LEU A 256 1.56 -7.25 9.26
CA LEU A 256 2.82 -7.43 8.55
C LEU A 256 3.80 -6.31 8.95
N PHE A 257 4.97 -6.64 9.48
CA PHE A 257 6.01 -5.62 9.74
C PHE A 257 7.41 -6.24 9.87
N ILE A 258 8.42 -5.47 9.47
CA ILE A 258 9.83 -5.88 9.63
C ILE A 258 10.22 -5.85 11.12
N THR A 259 9.88 -4.76 11.81
CA THR A 259 10.25 -4.54 13.21
C THR A 259 8.99 -4.43 14.05
N GLY A 260 8.91 -5.19 15.13
CA GLY A 260 7.72 -5.19 15.99
C GLY A 260 7.58 -3.93 16.85
N PRO A 261 6.36 -3.60 17.33
CA PRO A 261 6.10 -2.38 18.08
C PRO A 261 6.94 -2.22 19.35
N ASP A 262 7.23 -3.31 20.06
CA ASP A 262 8.05 -3.27 21.27
C ASP A 262 9.47 -2.77 20.98
N VAL A 263 10.02 -3.15 19.82
CA VAL A 263 11.34 -2.70 19.37
C VAL A 263 11.28 -1.25 18.88
N VAL A 264 10.24 -0.88 18.13
CA VAL A 264 10.00 0.52 17.74
C VAL A 264 9.98 1.41 18.98
N LYS A 265 9.19 1.05 20.00
CA LYS A 265 9.13 1.78 21.27
C LYS A 265 10.49 1.87 21.96
N SER A 266 11.26 0.79 21.99
CA SER A 266 12.58 0.80 22.64
C SER A 266 13.64 1.63 21.92
N VAL A 267 13.53 1.81 20.60
CA VAL A 267 14.55 2.47 19.76
C VAL A 267 14.16 3.91 19.42
N THR A 268 12.91 4.14 19.04
CA THR A 268 12.41 5.45 18.59
C THR A 268 11.61 6.19 19.67
N ASN A 269 11.28 5.54 20.79
CA ASN A 269 10.33 6.03 21.81
C ASN A 269 8.92 6.31 21.27
N GLU A 270 8.57 5.74 20.13
CA GLU A 270 7.22 5.85 19.57
C GLU A 270 6.32 4.75 20.14
N ASP A 271 5.15 5.15 20.65
CA ASP A 271 4.12 4.22 21.09
C ASP A 271 3.14 3.99 19.95
N VAL A 272 3.20 2.81 19.33
CA VAL A 272 2.38 2.42 18.18
C VAL A 272 1.83 1.01 18.41
N THR A 273 0.59 0.77 18.04
CA THR A 273 -0.02 -0.57 18.13
C THR A 273 0.37 -1.46 16.94
N GLN A 274 0.18 -2.79 17.06
CA GLN A 274 0.40 -3.71 15.93
C GLN A 274 -0.47 -3.38 14.71
N GLU A 275 -1.73 -2.99 14.94
CA GLU A 275 -2.67 -2.64 13.88
C GLU A 275 -2.30 -1.31 13.21
N GLU A 276 -1.87 -0.30 13.98
CA GLU A 276 -1.39 0.96 13.39
C GLU A 276 -0.11 0.76 12.59
N LEU A 277 0.84 -0.02 13.11
CA LEU A 277 2.14 -0.24 12.50
C LEU A 277 2.05 -1.06 11.21
N GLY A 278 1.27 -2.14 11.22
CA GLY A 278 1.30 -3.14 10.16
C GLY A 278 -0.04 -3.83 9.91
N GLY A 279 -1.14 -3.24 10.35
CA GLY A 279 -2.48 -3.77 10.10
C GLY A 279 -2.86 -3.71 8.62
N ALA A 280 -3.92 -4.44 8.27
CA ALA A 280 -4.40 -4.54 6.89
C ALA A 280 -4.75 -3.16 6.29
N LYS A 281 -5.29 -2.24 7.11
CA LYS A 281 -5.60 -0.87 6.68
C LYS A 281 -4.33 -0.11 6.29
N THR A 282 -3.31 -0.11 7.14
CA THR A 282 -2.02 0.56 6.90
C THR A 282 -1.39 0.08 5.58
N HIS A 283 -1.45 -1.22 5.30
CA HIS A 283 -0.88 -1.78 4.06
C HIS A 283 -1.72 -1.57 2.79
N THR A 284 -3.03 -1.39 2.92
CA THR A 284 -3.93 -1.17 1.77
C THR A 284 -4.21 0.30 1.47
N THR A 285 -3.85 1.22 2.37
CA THR A 285 -4.07 2.66 2.15
C THR A 285 -2.79 3.49 2.16
N MET A 286 -1.76 3.13 2.94
CA MET A 286 -0.58 3.98 3.13
C MET A 286 0.68 3.41 2.47
N SER A 287 1.08 2.19 2.83
CA SER A 287 2.37 1.64 2.33
C SER A 287 2.28 1.00 0.95
N GLY A 288 1.08 0.60 0.52
CA GLY A 288 0.89 -0.06 -0.78
C GLY A 288 1.49 -1.47 -0.87
N VAL A 289 1.78 -2.11 0.26
CA VAL A 289 2.31 -3.48 0.31
C VAL A 289 1.20 -4.51 0.03
N ALA A 290 0.00 -4.28 0.55
CA ALA A 290 -1.14 -5.17 0.37
C ALA A 290 -2.03 -4.71 -0.78
N HIS A 291 -2.44 -5.67 -1.61
CA HIS A 291 -3.22 -5.44 -2.82
C HIS A 291 -4.72 -5.34 -2.53
N ARG A 292 -5.20 -6.04 -1.50
CA ARG A 292 -6.58 -5.98 -1.01
C ARG A 292 -6.66 -6.54 0.40
N ALA A 293 -7.63 -6.08 1.17
CA ALA A 293 -7.96 -6.63 2.49
C ALA A 293 -9.41 -7.13 2.51
N PHE A 294 -9.61 -8.31 3.09
CA PHE A 294 -10.90 -9.03 3.18
C PHE A 294 -11.42 -9.05 4.61
N GLU A 295 -12.73 -9.25 4.79
CA GLU A 295 -13.37 -9.10 6.10
C GLU A 295 -12.99 -10.22 7.09
N ASN A 296 -12.82 -11.44 6.60
CA ASN A 296 -12.47 -12.61 7.42
C ASN A 296 -11.85 -13.72 6.57
N ASP A 297 -11.40 -14.81 7.21
CA ASP A 297 -10.76 -15.94 6.54
C ASP A 297 -11.64 -16.55 5.42
N VAL A 298 -12.96 -16.71 5.64
CA VAL A 298 -13.86 -17.32 4.65
C VAL A 298 -14.03 -16.41 3.43
N ASP A 299 -14.29 -15.12 3.67
CA ASP A 299 -14.39 -14.09 2.62
C ASP A 299 -13.10 -14.04 1.79
N ALA A 300 -11.94 -14.05 2.46
CA ALA A 300 -10.64 -14.03 1.79
C ALA A 300 -10.41 -15.23 0.87
N LEU A 301 -10.74 -16.45 1.33
CA LEU A 301 -10.54 -17.67 0.54
C LEU A 301 -11.53 -17.75 -0.64
N CYS A 302 -12.77 -17.29 -0.47
CA CYS A 302 -13.74 -17.18 -1.57
C CYS A 302 -13.27 -16.20 -2.64
N ASN A 303 -12.86 -14.98 -2.26
CA ASN A 303 -12.34 -13.98 -3.18
C ASN A 303 -11.04 -14.45 -3.86
N LEU A 304 -10.20 -15.22 -3.15
CA LEU A 304 -8.99 -15.80 -3.72
C LEU A 304 -9.31 -16.83 -4.82
N ARG A 305 -10.37 -17.64 -4.66
CA ARG A 305 -10.84 -18.55 -5.72
C ARG A 305 -11.34 -17.78 -6.94
N GLU A 306 -12.07 -16.67 -6.74
CA GLU A 306 -12.52 -15.80 -7.81
C GLU A 306 -11.32 -15.17 -8.56
N PHE A 307 -10.37 -14.62 -7.80
CA PHE A 307 -9.15 -14.02 -8.32
C PHE A 307 -8.32 -15.02 -9.14
N PHE A 308 -8.16 -16.25 -8.63
CA PHE A 308 -7.41 -17.32 -9.30
C PHE A 308 -7.96 -17.65 -10.70
N ASN A 309 -9.26 -17.42 -10.94
CA ASN A 309 -9.87 -17.64 -12.25
C ASN A 309 -9.42 -16.66 -13.33
N TYR A 310 -8.75 -15.55 -13.00
CA TYR A 310 -8.22 -14.64 -14.00
C TYR A 310 -6.82 -15.05 -14.48
N LEU A 311 -6.03 -15.71 -13.63
CA LEU A 311 -4.61 -15.94 -13.87
C LEU A 311 -4.38 -17.18 -14.73
N PRO A 312 -3.35 -17.21 -15.61
CA PRO A 312 -2.85 -18.45 -16.20
C PRO A 312 -2.20 -19.36 -15.15
N LEU A 313 -1.83 -20.59 -15.54
CA LEU A 313 -1.07 -21.48 -14.64
C LEU A 313 0.43 -21.14 -14.59
N SER A 314 0.98 -20.68 -15.71
CA SER A 314 2.37 -20.25 -15.86
C SER A 314 2.49 -19.21 -16.98
N SER A 315 3.68 -18.64 -17.15
CA SER A 315 4.03 -17.76 -18.28
C SER A 315 4.00 -18.46 -19.64
N GLN A 316 3.92 -19.79 -19.68
CA GLN A 316 3.80 -20.56 -20.91
C GLN A 316 2.36 -20.94 -21.23
N ASP A 317 1.44 -20.78 -20.28
CA ASP A 317 0.04 -21.10 -20.44
C ASP A 317 -0.78 -19.85 -20.79
N PRO A 318 -1.82 -19.98 -21.64
CA PRO A 318 -2.77 -18.90 -21.83
C PRO A 318 -3.59 -18.67 -20.56
N ALA A 319 -4.07 -17.44 -20.39
CA ALA A 319 -5.08 -17.15 -19.37
C ALA A 319 -6.36 -17.97 -19.65
N PRO A 320 -7.06 -18.43 -18.59
CA PRO A 320 -8.27 -19.23 -18.74
C PRO A 320 -9.37 -18.46 -19.49
N ILE A 321 -10.00 -19.13 -20.45
CA ILE A 321 -11.15 -18.61 -21.19
C ILE A 321 -12.43 -19.17 -20.55
N ARG A 322 -13.37 -18.29 -20.21
CA ARG A 322 -14.69 -18.65 -19.69
C ARG A 322 -15.73 -18.48 -20.79
N GLU A 323 -16.74 -19.35 -20.82
CA GLU A 323 -17.91 -19.13 -21.66
C GLU A 323 -18.59 -17.81 -21.24
N CYS A 324 -18.86 -16.96 -22.22
CA CYS A 324 -19.42 -15.63 -22.01
C CYS A 324 -20.74 -15.52 -22.78
N HIS A 325 -21.79 -15.08 -22.09
CA HIS A 325 -23.10 -14.82 -22.71
C HIS A 325 -23.32 -13.33 -22.99
N ASP A 326 -22.38 -12.46 -22.62
CA ASP A 326 -22.41 -11.03 -22.91
C ASP A 326 -21.91 -10.78 -24.35
N PRO A 327 -22.76 -10.35 -25.31
CA PRO A 327 -22.37 -10.19 -26.70
C PRO A 327 -21.15 -9.29 -26.87
N SER A 328 -20.18 -9.74 -27.66
CA SER A 328 -18.94 -9.00 -27.92
C SER A 328 -19.17 -7.70 -28.68
N ASP A 329 -20.25 -7.63 -29.47
CA ASP A 329 -20.61 -6.53 -30.36
C ASP A 329 -21.70 -5.60 -29.80
N ARG A 330 -22.14 -5.79 -28.54
CA ARG A 330 -23.17 -4.92 -27.96
C ARG A 330 -22.69 -3.46 -27.89
N LEU A 331 -23.60 -2.56 -28.25
CA LEU A 331 -23.41 -1.14 -28.00
C LEU A 331 -23.73 -0.80 -26.55
N VAL A 332 -23.11 0.27 -26.05
CA VAL A 332 -23.23 0.74 -24.67
C VAL A 332 -23.65 2.22 -24.66
N PRO A 333 -24.94 2.53 -24.94
CA PRO A 333 -25.40 3.91 -25.14
C PRO A 333 -25.10 4.86 -23.96
N GLU A 334 -25.04 4.33 -22.74
CA GLU A 334 -24.72 5.09 -21.53
C GLU A 334 -23.35 5.81 -21.63
N LEU A 335 -22.40 5.24 -22.39
CA LEU A 335 -21.05 5.82 -22.57
C LEU A 335 -21.07 7.15 -23.34
N ASP A 336 -22.09 7.42 -24.15
CA ASP A 336 -22.16 8.65 -24.95
C ASP A 336 -22.40 9.90 -24.08
N THR A 337 -22.77 9.71 -22.80
CA THR A 337 -23.09 10.81 -21.86
C THR A 337 -22.31 10.77 -20.54
N ILE A 338 -21.51 9.73 -20.31
CA ILE A 338 -20.79 9.52 -19.04
C ILE A 338 -19.68 10.55 -18.80
N VAL A 339 -19.00 10.98 -19.88
CA VAL A 339 -17.95 12.00 -19.82
C VAL A 339 -18.61 13.37 -19.94
N PRO A 340 -18.52 14.24 -18.92
CA PRO A 340 -19.04 15.59 -19.02
C PRO A 340 -18.28 16.40 -20.07
N LEU A 341 -19.03 17.21 -20.85
CA LEU A 341 -18.45 18.15 -21.81
C LEU A 341 -17.57 19.22 -21.13
N GLU A 342 -17.93 19.60 -19.91
CA GLU A 342 -17.12 20.50 -19.09
C GLU A 342 -15.86 19.77 -18.58
N SER A 343 -14.69 20.23 -19.03
CA SER A 343 -13.40 19.63 -18.67
C SER A 343 -13.07 19.71 -17.17
N THR A 344 -13.73 20.60 -16.41
CA THR A 344 -13.57 20.74 -14.95
C THR A 344 -14.41 19.74 -14.15
N LYS A 345 -15.45 19.14 -14.75
CA LYS A 345 -16.34 18.22 -14.05
C LYS A 345 -15.77 16.80 -14.09
N ALA A 346 -15.65 16.19 -12.92
CA ALA A 346 -15.19 14.81 -12.78
C ALA A 346 -16.29 13.78 -13.13
N TYR A 347 -15.86 12.56 -13.43
CA TYR A 347 -16.70 11.36 -13.53
C TYR A 347 -15.92 10.16 -12.98
N ASN A 348 -16.60 9.03 -12.79
CA ASN A 348 -15.99 7.81 -12.30
C ASN A 348 -15.55 6.91 -13.46
N MET A 349 -14.24 6.67 -13.61
CA MET A 349 -13.73 5.79 -14.66
C MET A 349 -14.19 4.33 -14.49
N VAL A 350 -14.43 3.90 -13.25
CA VAL A 350 -14.88 2.54 -12.95
C VAL A 350 -16.26 2.25 -13.55
N ASP A 351 -17.11 3.28 -13.71
CA ASP A 351 -18.42 3.14 -14.36
C ASP A 351 -18.26 2.82 -15.86
N ILE A 352 -17.24 3.40 -16.53
CA ILE A 352 -16.89 3.05 -17.92
C ILE A 352 -16.40 1.60 -17.98
N ILE A 353 -15.49 1.22 -17.08
CA ILE A 353 -14.92 -0.12 -17.00
C ILE A 353 -16.04 -1.16 -16.87
N HIS A 354 -16.90 -1.04 -15.85
CA HIS A 354 -18.03 -1.95 -15.64
C HIS A 354 -18.96 -2.03 -16.85
N SER A 355 -19.18 -0.92 -17.55
CA SER A 355 -20.09 -0.89 -18.69
C SER A 355 -19.52 -1.62 -19.92
N VAL A 356 -18.19 -1.66 -20.07
CA VAL A 356 -17.49 -2.24 -21.22
C VAL A 356 -17.15 -3.72 -21.03
N VAL A 357 -16.80 -4.16 -19.82
CA VAL A 357 -16.36 -5.53 -19.54
C VAL A 357 -17.51 -6.53 -19.51
N ASP A 358 -17.18 -7.81 -19.66
CA ASP A 358 -18.14 -8.91 -19.60
C ASP A 358 -18.90 -8.93 -18.28
N GLU A 359 -20.22 -9.06 -18.33
CA GLU A 359 -21.10 -9.23 -17.15
C GLU A 359 -20.96 -8.10 -16.11
N ARG A 360 -20.32 -6.98 -16.48
CA ARG A 360 -19.92 -5.89 -15.58
C ARG A 360 -19.00 -6.35 -14.44
N GLU A 361 -18.31 -7.48 -14.58
CA GLU A 361 -17.40 -8.01 -13.55
C GLU A 361 -16.00 -7.40 -13.66
N PHE A 362 -15.54 -6.76 -12.59
CA PHE A 362 -14.20 -6.18 -12.50
C PHE A 362 -13.59 -6.47 -11.12
N PHE A 363 -12.48 -7.20 -11.10
CA PHE A 363 -11.71 -7.46 -9.90
C PHE A 363 -10.62 -6.40 -9.74
N GLU A 364 -10.95 -5.32 -9.02
CA GLU A 364 -10.02 -4.22 -8.77
C GLU A 364 -8.87 -4.63 -7.83
N ILE A 365 -7.66 -4.19 -8.17
CA ILE A 365 -6.43 -4.37 -7.41
C ILE A 365 -6.01 -3.03 -6.80
N MET A 366 -5.72 -3.04 -5.50
CA MET A 366 -5.38 -1.87 -4.69
C MET A 366 -6.45 -0.75 -4.75
N PRO A 367 -7.76 -1.04 -4.52
CA PRO A 367 -8.83 -0.05 -4.63
C PRO A 367 -8.69 1.10 -3.61
N SER A 368 -7.93 0.91 -2.53
CA SER A 368 -7.76 1.89 -1.46
C SER A 368 -6.40 2.59 -1.44
N TYR A 369 -5.49 2.25 -2.37
CA TYR A 369 -4.16 2.84 -2.49
C TYR A 369 -3.99 3.46 -3.89
N ALA A 370 -3.39 4.66 -3.95
CA ALA A 370 -3.20 5.43 -5.18
C ALA A 370 -4.48 5.47 -6.05
N LYS A 371 -5.57 5.94 -5.44
CA LYS A 371 -6.93 5.91 -5.99
C LYS A 371 -7.11 6.74 -7.28
N ASN A 372 -6.15 7.59 -7.59
CA ASN A 372 -6.04 8.38 -8.83
C ASN A 372 -5.74 7.52 -10.07
N ILE A 373 -5.33 6.25 -9.90
CA ILE A 373 -5.27 5.25 -10.96
C ILE A 373 -6.00 3.97 -10.53
N VAL A 374 -6.78 3.39 -11.43
CA VAL A 374 -7.48 2.12 -11.27
C VAL A 374 -6.70 1.06 -12.02
N VAL A 375 -6.47 -0.08 -11.38
CA VAL A 375 -5.91 -1.27 -12.03
C VAL A 375 -6.67 -2.51 -11.58
N GLY A 376 -6.80 -3.52 -12.44
CA GLY A 376 -7.50 -4.75 -12.07
C GLY A 376 -7.76 -5.67 -13.25
N PHE A 377 -8.37 -6.81 -12.96
CA PHE A 377 -8.67 -7.84 -13.95
C PHE A 377 -10.15 -7.82 -14.32
N ALA A 378 -10.43 -8.04 -15.60
CA ALA A 378 -11.78 -8.27 -16.12
C ALA A 378 -11.75 -9.35 -17.19
N ARG A 379 -12.90 -9.60 -17.82
CA ARG A 379 -12.98 -10.37 -19.06
C ARG A 379 -13.59 -9.57 -20.20
N MET A 380 -13.13 -9.87 -21.40
CA MET A 380 -13.67 -9.38 -22.66
C MET A 380 -13.82 -10.57 -23.61
N ASN A 381 -15.07 -10.89 -23.97
CA ASN A 381 -15.41 -12.08 -24.75
C ASN A 381 -14.83 -13.38 -24.13
N GLY A 382 -14.95 -13.51 -22.81
CA GLY A 382 -14.49 -14.68 -22.06
C GLY A 382 -12.99 -14.72 -21.75
N ARG A 383 -12.18 -13.85 -22.35
CA ARG A 383 -10.71 -13.79 -22.15
C ARG A 383 -10.35 -12.82 -21.04
N THR A 384 -9.41 -13.21 -20.17
CA THR A 384 -8.86 -12.29 -19.16
C THR A 384 -8.17 -11.10 -19.82
N VAL A 385 -8.45 -9.90 -19.32
CA VAL A 385 -7.74 -8.67 -19.66
C VAL A 385 -7.32 -7.94 -18.37
N GLY A 386 -6.16 -7.29 -18.42
CA GLY A 386 -5.72 -6.33 -17.42
C GLY A 386 -6.16 -4.94 -17.82
N ILE A 387 -6.74 -4.18 -16.89
CA ILE A 387 -7.22 -2.83 -17.13
C ILE A 387 -6.37 -1.84 -16.34
N VAL A 388 -5.98 -0.73 -16.97
CA VAL A 388 -5.33 0.42 -16.34
C VAL A 388 -6.13 1.67 -16.72
N GLY A 389 -6.55 2.47 -15.75
CA GLY A 389 -7.35 3.67 -16.04
C GLY A 389 -7.05 4.83 -15.10
N ASN A 390 -6.98 6.05 -15.61
CA ASN A 390 -6.94 7.24 -14.75
C ASN A 390 -8.30 7.43 -14.05
N GLN A 391 -8.31 8.00 -12.84
CA GLN A 391 -9.54 8.23 -12.07
C GLN A 391 -9.81 9.74 -11.88
N PRO A 392 -10.64 10.37 -12.75
CA PRO A 392 -10.88 11.81 -12.72
C PRO A 392 -11.69 12.31 -11.53
N ASN A 393 -12.34 11.44 -10.74
CA ASN A 393 -13.04 11.85 -9.53
C ASN A 393 -12.17 11.81 -8.25
N VAL A 394 -10.90 11.40 -8.38
CA VAL A 394 -9.95 11.33 -7.28
C VAL A 394 -8.79 12.29 -7.51
N ALA A 395 -8.56 13.14 -6.51
CA ALA A 395 -7.37 13.95 -6.36
C ALA A 395 -6.19 13.08 -5.87
N SER A 396 -4.98 13.33 -6.38
CA SER A 396 -3.75 12.75 -5.84
C SER A 396 -3.45 13.35 -4.46
N GLU A 397 -3.06 12.51 -3.48
CA GLU A 397 -2.75 12.90 -2.11
C GLU A 397 -1.23 12.90 -1.87
N THR A 398 -0.71 13.96 -1.23
CA THR A 398 0.69 14.04 -0.80
C THR A 398 0.87 13.36 0.57
N VAL A 399 1.78 12.38 0.65
CA VAL A 399 2.17 11.75 1.92
C VAL A 399 3.42 12.44 2.46
N TRP A 400 3.38 12.92 3.71
CA TRP A 400 4.53 13.50 4.40
C TRP A 400 5.39 12.42 5.06
N VAL A 401 6.69 12.41 4.79
CA VAL A 401 7.70 11.58 5.48
C VAL A 401 8.45 12.47 6.48
N LYS A 402 8.60 12.03 7.74
CA LYS A 402 9.34 12.71 8.81
C LYS A 402 10.66 11.98 9.09
N GLU A 403 11.78 12.72 9.23
CA GLU A 403 13.02 12.20 9.85
C GLU A 403 13.74 13.24 10.74
N LEU A 404 14.53 12.70 11.68
CA LEU A 404 15.25 13.23 12.87
C LEU A 404 14.65 12.72 14.21
N THR A 405 15.52 12.30 15.13
CA THR A 405 15.17 11.74 16.45
C THR A 405 14.96 12.82 17.51
N ASP A 406 13.99 12.64 18.40
CA ASP A 406 13.55 13.62 19.42
C ASP A 406 14.67 14.06 20.40
N SER A 407 15.63 13.19 20.73
CA SER A 407 16.68 13.48 21.72
C SER A 407 17.71 14.53 21.29
N GLY A 408 17.91 14.73 19.99
CA GLY A 408 18.79 15.78 19.47
C GLY A 408 18.09 17.10 19.17
N ARG A 409 16.75 17.09 19.09
CA ARG A 409 15.95 18.24 18.65
C ARG A 409 15.66 19.23 19.79
N GLN A 410 15.50 18.77 21.03
CA GLN A 410 15.17 19.63 22.18
C GLN A 410 16.25 20.71 22.46
N PRO A 411 17.56 20.38 22.53
CA PRO A 411 18.59 21.41 22.74
C PRO A 411 18.70 22.40 21.58
N LEU A 412 18.39 21.97 20.36
CA LEU A 412 18.39 22.84 19.17
C LEU A 412 17.20 23.81 19.19
N VAL A 413 16.02 23.35 19.62
CA VAL A 413 14.85 24.23 19.81
C VAL A 413 15.13 25.30 20.86
N GLU A 414 15.77 24.94 21.97
CA GLU A 414 16.16 25.88 23.03
C GLU A 414 17.19 26.90 22.53
N LEU A 415 18.21 26.44 21.79
CA LEU A 415 19.21 27.32 21.18
C LEU A 415 18.60 28.30 20.16
N VAL A 416 17.64 27.86 19.36
CA VAL A 416 16.93 28.73 18.41
C VAL A 416 16.02 29.73 19.14
N ALA A 417 15.42 29.34 20.26
CA ALA A 417 14.64 30.25 21.11
C ALA A 417 15.52 31.34 21.76
N GLU A 418 16.74 31.00 22.18
CA GLU A 418 17.73 31.96 22.67
C GLU A 418 18.19 32.91 21.56
N GLN A 419 18.44 32.40 20.35
CA GLN A 419 18.82 33.22 19.18
C GLN A 419 17.71 34.17 18.71
N ALA A 420 16.44 33.78 18.92
CA ALA A 420 15.29 34.63 18.67
C ALA A 420 15.15 35.79 19.67
N ASP A 421 15.93 35.77 20.77
CA ASP A 421 16.00 36.83 21.79
C ASP A 421 14.62 37.22 22.34
N LEU A 422 13.80 36.20 22.61
CA LEU A 422 12.38 36.36 22.96
C LEU A 422 12.12 37.12 24.28
N GLU A 423 13.17 37.34 25.09
CA GLU A 423 13.11 38.13 26.32
C GLU A 423 13.10 39.65 26.09
N GLN A 424 13.47 40.13 24.90
CA GLN A 424 13.37 41.54 24.54
C GLN A 424 11.97 41.92 24.06
N THR A 425 11.57 43.17 24.34
CA THR A 425 10.29 43.70 23.86
C THR A 425 10.22 43.71 22.33
N PHE A 426 9.25 42.99 21.77
CA PHE A 426 9.03 42.94 20.32
C PHE A 426 8.76 44.33 19.72
N ASN A 427 9.56 44.74 18.73
CA ASN A 427 9.39 45.99 17.99
C ASN A 427 8.88 45.71 16.56
N PRO A 428 7.59 45.92 16.26
CA PRO A 428 7.02 45.60 14.95
C PRO A 428 7.50 46.52 13.81
N SER A 429 8.12 47.66 14.16
CA SER A 429 8.63 48.65 13.19
C SER A 429 10.09 48.40 12.80
N ASP A 430 10.78 47.46 13.46
CA ASP A 430 12.16 47.10 13.18
C ASP A 430 12.21 45.85 12.27
N PRO A 431 12.61 45.99 10.98
CA PRO A 431 12.67 44.87 10.05
C PRO A 431 13.58 43.73 10.52
N ASP A 432 14.68 44.05 11.21
CA ASP A 432 15.64 43.04 11.69
C ASP A 432 15.06 42.23 12.85
N CYS A 433 14.18 42.84 13.67
CA CYS A 433 13.45 42.17 14.74
C CYS A 433 12.42 41.18 14.17
N VAL A 434 11.66 41.60 13.15
CA VAL A 434 10.64 40.78 12.50
C VAL A 434 11.28 39.62 11.71
N ASP A 435 12.33 39.88 10.93
CA ASP A 435 13.01 38.86 10.13
C ASP A 435 13.67 37.80 11.02
N ARG A 436 14.31 38.21 12.12
CA ARG A 436 14.89 37.29 13.10
C ARG A 436 13.84 36.38 13.73
N LEU A 437 12.72 36.93 14.17
CA LEU A 437 11.61 36.14 14.72
C LEU A 437 11.12 35.10 13.70
N LEU A 438 10.85 35.52 12.46
CA LEU A 438 10.38 34.64 11.39
C LEU A 438 11.40 33.54 11.05
N GLN A 439 12.67 33.90 10.91
CA GLN A 439 13.73 32.96 10.54
C GLN A 439 13.98 31.94 11.64
N CYS A 440 14.10 32.39 12.90
CA CYS A 440 14.29 31.51 14.04
C CYS A 440 13.09 30.58 14.23
N THR A 441 11.85 31.09 14.18
CA THR A 441 10.68 30.20 14.31
C THR A 441 10.59 29.20 13.16
N ARG A 442 10.88 29.59 11.91
CA ARG A 442 10.92 28.65 10.77
C ARG A 442 11.99 27.57 10.91
N GLN A 443 13.12 27.89 11.52
CA GLN A 443 14.17 26.91 11.82
C GLN A 443 13.79 25.98 12.98
N ALA A 444 13.02 26.47 13.95
CA ALA A 444 12.56 25.70 15.10
C ALA A 444 11.40 24.74 14.76
N VAL A 445 10.45 25.15 13.91
CA VAL A 445 9.23 24.36 13.62
C VAL A 445 9.51 22.92 13.17
N PRO A 446 10.44 22.65 12.23
CA PRO A 446 10.77 21.29 11.82
C PRO A 446 11.35 20.40 12.92
N LEU A 447 11.83 21.02 14.01
CA LEU A 447 12.40 20.32 15.16
C LEU A 447 11.33 19.95 16.20
N PHE A 448 10.12 20.51 16.13
CA PHE A 448 9.06 20.16 17.08
C PHE A 448 8.47 18.76 16.84
N SER A 449 8.08 18.10 17.92
CA SER A 449 7.41 16.80 17.93
C SER A 449 6.49 16.69 19.14
N LYS A 450 5.81 15.54 19.30
CA LYS A 450 4.98 15.29 20.48
C LYS A 450 5.78 15.40 21.78
N ASN A 451 7.07 15.08 21.74
CA ASN A 451 7.95 15.11 22.90
C ASN A 451 8.87 16.35 22.91
N VAL A 452 9.07 17.00 21.76
CA VAL A 452 9.94 18.19 21.61
C VAL A 452 9.08 19.43 21.38
N HIS A 453 9.00 20.30 22.38
CA HIS A 453 8.05 21.40 22.39
C HIS A 453 8.67 22.66 23.01
N SER A 454 8.08 23.83 22.71
CA SER A 454 8.48 25.09 23.33
C SER A 454 7.26 25.95 23.63
N THR A 455 6.88 25.96 24.91
CA THR A 455 5.83 26.85 25.43
C THR A 455 6.20 28.33 25.27
N ARG A 456 7.51 28.65 25.29
CA ARG A 456 8.03 30.00 25.25
C ARG A 456 7.66 30.72 23.95
N PHE A 457 7.94 30.10 22.79
CA PHE A 457 7.56 30.67 21.49
C PHE A 457 6.07 31.03 21.44
N VAL A 458 5.19 30.10 21.79
CA VAL A 458 3.74 30.30 21.71
C VAL A 458 3.28 31.39 22.69
N THR A 459 3.88 31.45 23.88
CA THR A 459 3.60 32.50 24.87
C THR A 459 3.99 33.87 24.32
N ASP A 460 5.18 34.01 23.74
CA ASP A 460 5.63 35.28 23.17
C ASP A 460 4.82 35.71 21.95
N PHE A 461 4.41 34.77 21.10
CA PHE A 461 3.47 35.06 20.03
C PHE A 461 2.16 35.63 20.57
N CYS A 462 1.57 35.02 21.61
CA CYS A 462 0.32 35.49 22.20
C CYS A 462 0.47 36.81 22.99
N GLU A 463 1.58 37.02 23.69
CA GLU A 463 1.75 38.14 24.59
C GLU A 463 2.32 39.39 23.93
N GLN A 464 3.24 39.23 22.98
CA GLN A 464 4.01 40.33 22.38
C GLN A 464 3.68 40.54 20.90
N VAL A 465 3.54 39.47 20.12
CA VAL A 465 3.41 39.56 18.65
C VAL A 465 1.97 39.82 18.22
N LEU A 466 1.02 39.02 18.73
CA LEU A 466 -0.40 39.08 18.34
C LEU A 466 -1.05 40.47 18.57
N PRO A 467 -0.78 41.18 19.68
CA PRO A 467 -1.31 42.54 19.88
C PRO A 467 -0.79 43.56 18.85
N ASN A 468 0.39 43.32 18.29
CA ASN A 468 1.08 44.21 17.35
C ASN A 468 0.94 43.76 15.88
N LEU A 469 0.14 42.74 15.60
CA LEU A 469 0.04 42.12 14.26
C LEU A 469 -0.32 43.12 13.17
N SER A 470 -1.25 44.05 13.44
CA SER A 470 -1.67 45.09 12.48
C SER A 470 -0.61 46.14 12.20
N SER A 471 0.40 46.27 13.05
CA SER A 471 1.51 47.22 12.91
C SER A 471 2.68 46.66 12.10
N LEU A 472 2.65 45.37 11.72
CA LEU A 472 3.66 44.78 10.87
C LEU A 472 3.53 45.30 9.45
N THR A 473 4.62 45.87 8.93
CA THR A 473 4.70 46.40 7.58
C THR A 473 5.35 45.38 6.65
N THR A 474 4.84 45.28 5.42
CA THR A 474 5.40 44.40 4.40
C THR A 474 6.55 45.12 3.66
N PRO A 475 7.80 44.63 3.73
CA PRO A 475 8.95 45.23 3.05
C PRO A 475 9.03 44.87 1.54
N VAL A 476 8.31 43.83 1.09
CA VAL A 476 8.33 43.35 -0.31
C VAL A 476 6.92 43.26 -0.88
N GLU A 477 6.68 43.92 -2.01
CA GLU A 477 5.39 43.90 -2.71
C GLU A 477 4.95 42.45 -3.01
N GLY A 478 3.79 42.05 -2.47
CA GLY A 478 3.23 40.70 -2.64
C GLY A 478 3.48 39.70 -1.50
N LEU A 479 4.31 40.01 -0.50
CA LEU A 479 4.48 39.18 0.69
C LEU A 479 3.52 39.59 1.81
N ASP A 480 2.80 38.66 2.42
CA ASP A 480 1.93 38.96 3.54
C ASP A 480 2.58 38.52 4.86
N ILE A 481 3.37 39.41 5.48
CA ILE A 481 4.10 39.10 6.72
C ILE A 481 3.15 38.78 7.87
N GLN A 482 1.98 39.42 7.94
CA GLN A 482 1.01 39.17 9.01
C GLN A 482 0.50 37.74 8.93
N LEU A 483 0.20 37.27 7.71
CA LEU A 483 -0.21 35.89 7.50
C LEU A 483 0.91 34.89 7.79
N GLU A 484 2.15 35.19 7.43
CA GLU A 484 3.30 34.32 7.72
C GLU A 484 3.52 34.16 9.23
N VAL A 485 3.38 35.24 10.01
CA VAL A 485 3.43 35.18 11.47
C VAL A 485 2.31 34.30 12.04
N LEU A 486 1.09 34.43 11.51
CA LEU A 486 -0.05 33.61 11.97
C LEU A 486 0.12 32.12 11.65
N LYS A 487 0.69 31.76 10.49
CA LYS A 487 1.00 30.37 10.15
C LYS A 487 1.98 29.77 11.16
N LEU A 488 3.03 30.51 11.50
CA LEU A 488 4.02 30.06 12.49
C LEU A 488 3.41 29.91 13.89
N LEU A 489 2.51 30.81 14.29
CA LEU A 489 1.73 30.63 15.52
C LEU A 489 0.88 29.35 15.47
N ALA A 490 0.19 29.08 14.37
CA ALA A 490 -0.61 27.87 14.22
C ALA A 490 0.25 26.60 14.31
N GLU A 491 1.38 26.57 13.61
CA GLU A 491 2.32 25.45 13.62
C GLU A 491 2.93 25.22 15.02
N THR A 492 3.37 26.29 15.69
CA THR A 492 3.96 26.20 17.04
C THR A 492 2.94 25.84 18.12
N SER A 493 1.69 26.29 18.01
CA SER A 493 0.64 26.06 19.01
C SER A 493 0.31 24.58 19.25
N SER A 494 0.47 23.73 18.23
CA SER A 494 0.31 22.27 18.32
C SER A 494 1.36 21.59 19.20
N PHE A 495 2.49 22.26 19.39
CA PHE A 495 3.62 21.80 20.20
C PHE A 495 3.81 22.73 21.39
N CYS A 496 2.71 23.26 21.94
CA CYS A 496 2.76 24.04 23.17
C CYS A 496 2.71 23.09 24.39
N GLY A 497 3.61 23.27 25.35
CA GLY A 497 3.56 22.62 26.67
C GLY A 497 2.56 23.31 27.59
N ASP A 498 2.69 23.10 28.90
CA ASP A 498 1.79 23.72 29.88
C ASP A 498 2.12 25.22 30.04
N MET A 499 1.09 26.07 30.03
CA MET A 499 1.20 27.53 30.13
C MET A 499 0.62 28.04 31.45
N GLU A 500 1.39 28.82 32.20
CA GLU A 500 0.93 29.45 33.45
C GLU A 500 -0.22 30.45 33.21
N LYS A 501 -0.18 31.21 32.11
CA LYS A 501 -1.18 32.25 31.76
C LYS A 501 -2.15 31.80 30.64
N LEU A 502 -2.48 30.52 30.59
CA LEU A 502 -3.29 29.92 29.52
C LEU A 502 -4.64 30.65 29.29
N GLU A 503 -5.39 30.95 30.36
CA GLU A 503 -6.70 31.63 30.24
C GLU A 503 -6.58 33.03 29.61
N THR A 504 -5.55 33.79 30.02
CA THR A 504 -5.29 35.15 29.50
C THR A 504 -4.88 35.10 28.02
N ASN A 505 -4.01 34.17 27.65
CA ASN A 505 -3.54 34.03 26.27
C ASN A 505 -4.62 33.50 25.33
N LEU A 506 -5.47 32.58 25.81
CA LEU A 506 -6.68 32.15 25.09
C LEU A 506 -7.66 33.30 24.84
N ARG A 507 -7.84 34.20 25.82
CA ARG A 507 -8.71 35.36 25.65
C ARG A 507 -8.19 36.34 24.60
N LYS A 508 -6.89 36.64 24.59
CA LYS A 508 -6.25 37.47 23.54
C LYS A 508 -6.42 36.86 22.15
N LEU A 509 -6.19 35.56 22.03
CA LEU A 509 -6.33 34.83 20.77
C LEU A 509 -7.78 34.79 20.28
N PHE A 510 -8.72 34.58 21.19
CA PHE A 510 -10.14 34.58 20.90
C PHE A 510 -10.64 35.96 20.43
N ASP A 511 -10.23 37.03 21.11
CA ASP A 511 -10.60 38.40 20.71
C ASP A 511 -10.02 38.73 19.32
N LYS A 512 -8.79 38.31 19.01
CA LYS A 512 -8.19 38.48 17.67
C LYS A 512 -8.87 37.63 16.60
N LEU A 513 -9.26 36.41 16.93
CA LEU A 513 -10.04 35.54 16.03
C LEU A 513 -11.37 36.21 15.63
N LEU A 514 -12.08 36.82 16.58
CA LEU A 514 -13.33 37.54 16.30
C LEU A 514 -13.14 38.76 15.39
N GLU A 515 -11.99 39.46 15.47
CA GLU A 515 -11.65 40.58 14.60
C GLU A 515 -11.57 40.16 13.12
N TYR A 516 -11.02 38.97 12.83
CA TYR A 516 -10.85 38.45 11.48
C TYR A 516 -12.04 37.65 10.94
N MET A 517 -12.97 37.25 11.81
CA MET A 517 -14.20 36.57 11.40
C MET A 517 -15.29 37.60 11.08
N PRO A 518 -15.69 37.83 9.82
CA PRO A 518 -16.71 38.83 9.51
C PRO A 518 -18.10 38.41 10.01
N LEU A 519 -18.94 39.41 10.30
CA LEU A 519 -20.37 39.18 10.49
C LEU A 519 -21.02 38.75 9.17
N PRO A 520 -22.08 37.92 9.21
CA PRO A 520 -22.93 37.74 8.06
C PRO A 520 -23.53 39.10 7.66
N PRO A 521 -23.66 39.42 6.36
CA PRO A 521 -24.35 40.63 5.92
C PRO A 521 -25.78 40.64 6.48
N GLU A 522 -26.25 41.82 6.93
CA GLU A 522 -27.64 42.01 7.32
C GLU A 522 -28.54 41.73 6.10
N GLU A 523 -29.60 40.95 6.28
CA GLU A 523 -30.59 40.74 5.22
C GLU A 523 -31.20 42.10 4.86
N ALA A 524 -30.94 42.59 3.64
CA ALA A 524 -31.57 43.80 3.15
C ALA A 524 -33.10 43.57 3.13
N GLU A 525 -33.84 44.34 3.93
CA GLU A 525 -35.31 44.23 4.06
C GLU A 525 -36.10 44.51 2.76
N ASN A 526 -35.43 44.87 1.67
CA ASN A 526 -36.06 45.01 0.36
C ASN A 526 -35.27 44.15 -0.64
N GLY A 527 -35.94 43.18 -1.25
CA GLY A 527 -35.37 42.14 -2.13
C GLY A 527 -34.71 42.64 -3.43
N GLU A 528 -33.67 43.45 -3.32
CA GLU A 528 -32.77 43.84 -4.41
C GLU A 528 -31.33 43.46 -4.05
N ASN A 529 -30.81 42.45 -4.76
CA ASN A 529 -29.39 42.17 -5.04
C ASN A 529 -28.32 42.46 -3.95
N ALA A 530 -28.39 41.77 -2.81
CA ALA A 530 -27.22 41.56 -1.93
C ALA A 530 -26.52 40.19 -2.14
N GLY A 531 -26.83 39.49 -3.24
CA GLY A 531 -26.42 38.09 -3.46
C GLY A 531 -25.12 37.86 -4.24
N ASN A 532 -24.40 38.89 -4.68
CA ASN A 532 -23.25 38.73 -5.60
C ASN A 532 -21.91 39.33 -5.13
N GLU A 533 -21.82 39.93 -3.94
CA GLU A 533 -20.51 40.25 -3.38
C GLU A 533 -19.89 38.99 -2.75
N LYS A 534 -18.84 38.48 -3.41
CA LYS A 534 -18.00 37.43 -2.82
C LYS A 534 -17.48 37.96 -1.48
N PRO A 535 -17.72 37.27 -0.35
CA PRO A 535 -17.19 37.72 0.93
C PRO A 535 -15.66 37.75 0.85
N LYS A 536 -15.05 38.91 1.11
CA LYS A 536 -13.59 39.04 1.33
C LYS A 536 -13.24 38.42 2.69
N LEU A 537 -13.39 37.11 2.78
CA LEU A 537 -12.98 36.33 3.94
C LEU A 537 -11.46 36.14 3.89
N GLN A 538 -10.75 36.62 4.91
CA GLN A 538 -9.34 36.33 5.11
C GLN A 538 -9.20 34.90 5.67
N PHE A 539 -9.55 33.91 4.85
CA PHE A 539 -9.63 32.49 5.26
C PHE A 539 -8.37 32.01 5.98
N SER A 540 -7.21 32.28 5.40
CA SER A 540 -5.93 31.84 5.94
C SER A 540 -5.63 32.44 7.33
N TYR A 541 -6.08 33.67 7.58
CA TYR A 541 -5.94 34.31 8.90
C TYR A 541 -6.84 33.64 9.93
N VAL A 542 -8.11 33.47 9.59
CA VAL A 542 -9.10 32.83 10.48
C VAL A 542 -8.74 31.38 10.75
N GLU A 543 -8.25 30.65 9.74
CA GLU A 543 -7.79 29.26 9.87
C GLU A 543 -6.65 29.14 10.88
N CYS A 544 -5.60 29.95 10.72
CA CYS A 544 -4.46 29.92 11.63
C CYS A 544 -4.87 30.26 13.07
N LEU A 545 -5.70 31.28 13.26
CA LEU A 545 -6.19 31.71 14.58
C LEU A 545 -7.12 30.67 15.21
N LEU A 546 -8.04 30.11 14.43
CA LEU A 546 -9.00 29.10 14.90
C LEU A 546 -8.30 27.79 15.26
N TYR A 547 -7.31 27.38 14.46
CA TYR A 547 -6.49 26.22 14.76
C TYR A 547 -5.70 26.41 16.05
N SER A 548 -5.02 27.56 16.19
CA SER A 548 -4.29 27.92 17.41
C SER A 548 -5.22 27.93 18.63
N PHE A 549 -6.41 28.52 18.48
CA PHE A 549 -7.42 28.59 19.55
C PHE A 549 -7.90 27.20 19.94
N HIS A 550 -8.12 26.31 18.97
CA HIS A 550 -8.49 24.93 19.23
C HIS A 550 -7.40 24.17 19.99
N GLN A 551 -6.14 24.25 19.55
CA GLN A 551 -5.04 23.52 20.19
C GLN A 551 -4.84 23.94 21.64
N LEU A 552 -4.81 25.25 21.90
CA LEU A 552 -4.67 25.78 23.26
C LEU A 552 -5.93 25.55 24.10
N GLY A 553 -7.11 25.68 23.50
CA GLY A 553 -8.41 25.57 24.18
C GLY A 553 -8.69 24.17 24.71
N ARG A 554 -8.12 23.12 24.08
CA ARG A 554 -8.21 21.74 24.59
C ARG A 554 -7.64 21.57 26.00
N LYS A 555 -6.70 22.43 26.40
CA LYS A 555 -6.11 22.43 27.74
C LYS A 555 -6.97 23.16 28.78
N LEU A 556 -7.99 23.91 28.34
CA LEU A 556 -8.96 24.60 29.19
C LEU A 556 -10.39 24.41 28.62
N PRO A 557 -10.97 23.21 28.75
CA PRO A 557 -12.23 22.85 28.06
C PRO A 557 -13.44 23.72 28.47
N ASP A 558 -13.41 24.30 29.67
CA ASP A 558 -14.51 25.14 30.19
C ASP A 558 -14.42 26.61 29.75
N PHE A 559 -13.46 26.99 28.91
CA PHE A 559 -13.24 28.37 28.50
C PHE A 559 -14.48 28.98 27.82
N LEU A 560 -15.09 28.27 26.88
CA LEU A 560 -16.26 28.77 26.14
C LEU A 560 -17.57 28.72 26.95
N THR A 561 -17.67 27.81 27.93
CA THR A 561 -18.92 27.53 28.66
C THR A 561 -19.02 28.30 29.98
N ALA A 562 -17.91 28.47 30.70
CA ALA A 562 -17.89 29.05 32.04
C ALA A 562 -17.14 30.40 32.13
N LYS A 563 -16.24 30.71 31.19
CA LYS A 563 -15.33 31.87 31.27
C LYS A 563 -15.63 32.99 30.26
N LEU A 564 -16.51 32.72 29.28
CA LEU A 564 -16.99 33.68 28.30
C LEU A 564 -18.38 34.21 28.67
N ASN A 565 -18.70 35.45 28.33
CA ASN A 565 -20.06 35.96 28.51
C ASN A 565 -21.00 35.40 27.42
N ALA A 566 -22.29 35.30 27.73
CA ALA A 566 -23.29 34.71 26.84
C ALA A 566 -23.41 35.46 25.50
N GLU A 567 -23.17 36.77 25.50
CA GLU A 567 -23.22 37.61 24.29
C GLU A 567 -22.05 37.33 23.33
N LYS A 568 -20.79 37.26 23.80
CA LYS A 568 -19.65 36.91 22.92
C LYS A 568 -19.75 35.47 22.41
N LEU A 569 -20.31 34.56 23.22
CA LEU A 569 -20.52 33.18 22.77
C LEU A 569 -21.55 33.11 21.64
N LYS A 570 -22.62 33.91 21.73
CA LYS A 570 -23.63 34.03 20.67
C LYS A 570 -23.02 34.63 19.40
N ASP A 571 -22.25 35.71 19.52
CA ASP A 571 -21.55 36.36 18.39
C ASP A 571 -20.58 35.39 17.70
N PHE A 572 -19.73 34.69 18.47
CA PHE A 572 -18.82 33.68 17.95
C PHE A 572 -19.54 32.56 17.19
N LYS A 573 -20.66 32.07 17.73
CA LYS A 573 -21.45 31.00 17.08
C LYS A 573 -21.98 31.44 15.72
N ILE A 574 -22.47 32.67 15.59
CA ILE A 574 -22.99 33.22 14.33
C ILE A 574 -21.87 33.34 13.30
N ARG A 575 -20.72 33.92 13.70
CA ARG A 575 -19.55 34.07 12.84
C ARG A 575 -18.96 32.72 12.41
N LEU A 576 -18.94 31.73 13.30
CA LEU A 576 -18.47 30.37 13.02
C LEU A 576 -19.37 29.66 12.01
N GLN A 577 -20.69 29.81 12.13
CA GLN A 577 -21.65 29.28 11.16
C GLN A 577 -21.48 29.92 9.77
N TYR A 578 -21.24 31.24 9.73
CA TYR A 578 -20.98 31.95 8.47
C TYR A 578 -19.64 31.54 7.85
N PHE A 579 -18.57 31.46 8.65
CA PHE A 579 -17.26 30.97 8.21
C PHE A 579 -17.32 29.54 7.69
N ALA A 580 -18.04 28.63 8.36
CA ALA A 580 -18.21 27.25 7.90
C ALA A 580 -18.87 27.15 6.52
N ARG A 581 -19.85 28.03 6.22
CA ARG A 581 -20.45 28.12 4.87
C ARG A 581 -19.44 28.62 3.84
N GLY A 582 -18.64 29.63 4.18
CA GLY A 582 -17.55 30.12 3.32
C GLY A 582 -16.46 29.06 3.09
N LEU A 583 -16.11 28.29 4.13
CA LEU A 583 -15.11 27.24 4.08
C LEU A 583 -15.54 26.09 3.14
N GLN A 584 -16.84 25.77 3.07
CA GLN A 584 -17.34 24.79 2.09
C GLN A 584 -17.07 25.24 0.65
N VAL A 585 -17.14 26.54 0.37
CA VAL A 585 -16.82 27.11 -0.95
C VAL A 585 -15.30 27.14 -1.18
N TYR A 586 -14.51 27.49 -0.16
CA TYR A 586 -13.04 27.53 -0.22
C TYR A 586 -12.40 26.14 -0.32
N ILE A 587 -12.88 25.13 0.42
CA ILE A 587 -12.46 23.72 0.29
C ILE A 587 -12.79 23.19 -1.11
N ARG A 588 -13.92 23.61 -1.70
CA ARG A 588 -14.26 23.28 -3.08
C ARG A 588 -13.26 23.88 -4.08
N GLN A 589 -12.60 24.99 -3.73
CA GLN A 589 -11.52 25.60 -4.51
C GLN A 589 -10.13 25.00 -4.20
N LEU A 590 -9.82 24.69 -2.94
CA LEU A 590 -8.56 24.05 -2.52
C LEU A 590 -8.44 22.59 -2.98
N ARG A 591 -9.56 21.91 -3.25
CA ARG A 591 -9.58 20.60 -3.92
C ARG A 591 -9.12 20.62 -5.39
N LEU A 592 -8.46 21.69 -5.83
CA LEU A 592 -7.63 21.72 -7.06
C LEU A 592 -6.35 20.88 -6.95
N ALA A 593 -6.35 19.78 -6.19
CA ALA A 593 -5.47 18.66 -6.50
C ALA A 593 -5.99 18.08 -7.80
N LEU A 594 -5.27 18.33 -8.90
CA LEU A 594 -5.65 17.98 -10.27
C LEU A 594 -6.18 16.53 -10.33
N PRO A 595 -7.50 16.33 -10.46
CA PRO A 595 -8.08 15.00 -10.41
C PRO A 595 -7.59 14.15 -11.59
N GLY A 596 -7.29 12.87 -11.34
CA GLY A 596 -6.75 11.96 -12.36
C GLY A 596 -5.27 12.15 -12.71
N CYS A 597 -4.52 13.01 -12.00
CA CYS A 597 -3.07 13.12 -12.17
C CYS A 597 -2.32 11.83 -11.81
N LEU A 598 -1.21 11.57 -12.51
CA LEU A 598 -0.22 10.58 -12.09
C LEU A 598 0.69 11.16 -10.99
N ASP A 599 1.13 10.31 -10.08
CA ASP A 599 2.04 10.61 -8.97
C ASP A 599 2.97 9.43 -8.71
N ILE A 600 3.82 9.51 -7.68
CA ILE A 600 4.74 8.42 -7.30
C ILE A 600 3.98 7.09 -7.09
N ASN A 601 2.91 7.11 -6.30
CA ASN A 601 2.23 5.90 -5.85
C ASN A 601 1.44 5.22 -6.98
N SER A 602 0.74 6.01 -7.80
CA SER A 602 0.01 5.54 -8.99
C SER A 602 0.96 5.02 -10.06
N SER A 603 2.14 5.65 -10.22
CA SER A 603 3.16 5.16 -11.16
C SER A 603 3.72 3.81 -10.72
N VAL A 604 4.00 3.61 -9.42
CA VAL A 604 4.44 2.31 -8.87
C VAL A 604 3.34 1.24 -8.99
N LYS A 605 2.10 1.58 -8.60
CA LYS A 605 0.92 0.69 -8.70
C LYS A 605 0.71 0.23 -10.15
N GLY A 606 0.64 1.17 -11.09
CA GLY A 606 0.46 0.89 -12.51
C GLY A 606 1.59 0.06 -13.10
N ALA A 607 2.85 0.41 -12.78
CA ALA A 607 4.01 -0.27 -13.35
C ALA A 607 4.08 -1.74 -12.95
N ARG A 608 3.85 -2.06 -11.66
CA ARG A 608 3.87 -3.46 -11.19
C ARG A 608 2.75 -4.27 -11.86
N PHE A 609 1.56 -3.70 -11.98
CA PHE A 609 0.42 -4.36 -12.62
C PHE A 609 0.64 -4.64 -14.10
N VAL A 610 1.15 -3.66 -14.85
CA VAL A 610 1.48 -3.81 -16.29
C VAL A 610 2.51 -4.91 -16.51
N ARG A 611 3.59 -4.94 -15.71
CA ARG A 611 4.63 -5.97 -15.83
C ARG A 611 4.12 -7.37 -15.47
N PHE A 612 3.25 -7.48 -14.47
CA PHE A 612 2.60 -8.75 -14.15
C PHE A 612 1.77 -9.25 -15.34
N CYS A 613 0.92 -8.39 -15.91
CA CYS A 613 0.09 -8.76 -17.06
C CYS A 613 0.95 -9.21 -18.24
N ASP A 614 2.04 -8.48 -18.53
CA ASP A 614 2.95 -8.85 -19.62
C ASP A 614 3.65 -10.20 -19.39
N ALA A 615 4.19 -10.43 -18.19
CA ALA A 615 4.87 -11.67 -17.83
C ALA A 615 3.98 -12.92 -17.96
N PHE A 616 2.67 -12.74 -17.82
CA PHE A 616 1.66 -13.81 -17.84
C PHE A 616 0.75 -13.75 -19.07
N ASN A 617 1.17 -13.07 -20.14
CA ASN A 617 0.48 -13.00 -21.43
C ASN A 617 -0.98 -12.48 -21.35
N ILE A 618 -1.27 -11.58 -20.42
CA ILE A 618 -2.58 -10.97 -20.24
C ILE A 618 -2.63 -9.65 -21.05
N PRO A 619 -3.54 -9.50 -22.02
CA PRO A 619 -3.75 -8.26 -22.75
C PRO A 619 -4.04 -7.06 -21.85
N LEU A 620 -3.58 -5.87 -22.24
CA LEU A 620 -3.75 -4.63 -21.51
C LEU A 620 -4.73 -3.69 -22.22
N ILE A 621 -5.76 -3.25 -21.49
CA ILE A 621 -6.70 -2.21 -21.92
C ILE A 621 -6.46 -0.95 -21.07
N THR A 622 -6.19 0.17 -21.73
CA THR A 622 -5.84 1.43 -21.05
C THR A 622 -6.89 2.51 -21.30
N PHE A 623 -7.53 3.02 -20.25
CA PHE A 623 -8.46 4.15 -20.34
C PHE A 623 -7.80 5.45 -19.88
N VAL A 624 -7.79 6.48 -20.73
CA VAL A 624 -6.98 7.68 -20.51
C VAL A 624 -7.83 8.94 -20.30
N ASP A 625 -7.70 9.52 -19.11
CA ASP A 625 -8.14 10.88 -18.77
C ASP A 625 -7.17 11.48 -17.74
N VAL A 626 -6.01 11.90 -18.24
CA VAL A 626 -4.87 12.38 -17.45
C VAL A 626 -4.49 13.82 -17.82
N PRO A 627 -4.55 14.76 -16.87
CA PRO A 627 -4.15 16.15 -17.12
C PRO A 627 -2.64 16.38 -16.99
N GLY A 628 -1.88 15.42 -16.47
CA GLY A 628 -0.44 15.52 -16.21
C GLY A 628 -0.01 14.74 -14.96
N PHE A 629 1.22 15.00 -14.52
CA PHE A 629 1.71 14.56 -13.21
C PHE A 629 1.34 15.56 -12.11
N LEU A 630 1.21 15.09 -10.86
CA LEU A 630 0.97 15.94 -9.70
C LEU A 630 2.20 16.85 -9.47
N PRO A 631 2.05 18.19 -9.51
CA PRO A 631 3.14 19.10 -9.15
C PRO A 631 3.34 19.15 -7.62
N GLY A 632 4.57 19.41 -7.19
CA GLY A 632 4.89 19.72 -5.80
C GLY A 632 6.29 19.27 -5.38
N THR A 633 6.93 20.03 -4.48
CA THR A 633 8.29 19.70 -3.98
C THR A 633 8.36 18.33 -3.34
N ALA A 634 7.29 17.87 -2.67
CA ALA A 634 7.21 16.53 -2.12
C ALA A 634 7.30 15.43 -3.19
N GLN A 635 6.70 15.63 -4.38
CA GLN A 635 6.81 14.69 -5.49
C GLN A 635 8.23 14.70 -6.07
N GLU A 636 8.83 15.89 -6.23
CA GLU A 636 10.20 16.02 -6.74
C GLU A 636 11.23 15.40 -5.78
N TYR A 637 11.16 15.73 -4.49
CA TYR A 637 12.04 15.16 -3.45
C TYR A 637 11.81 13.67 -3.25
N GLY A 638 10.54 13.23 -3.39
CA GLY A 638 10.17 11.82 -3.42
C GLY A 638 10.63 11.09 -4.68
N GLY A 639 11.24 11.77 -5.66
CA GLY A 639 11.83 11.14 -6.84
C GLY A 639 10.83 10.79 -7.94
N ILE A 640 9.81 11.62 -8.18
CA ILE A 640 8.80 11.41 -9.23
C ILE A 640 9.41 11.11 -10.60
N ILE A 641 10.57 11.66 -10.94
CA ILE A 641 11.28 11.34 -12.20
C ILE A 641 11.56 9.83 -12.31
N ARG A 642 12.05 9.18 -11.24
CA ARG A 642 12.33 7.74 -11.24
C ARG A 642 11.05 6.94 -11.15
N HIS A 643 10.13 7.33 -10.27
CA HIS A 643 8.88 6.60 -10.05
C HIS A 643 7.93 6.67 -11.26
N GLY A 644 7.75 7.85 -11.86
CA GLY A 644 6.98 8.06 -13.08
C GLY A 644 7.56 7.28 -14.27
N ALA A 645 8.89 7.21 -14.37
CA ALA A 645 9.56 6.41 -15.40
C ALA A 645 9.31 4.90 -15.27
N LYS A 646 8.90 4.37 -14.10
CA LYS A 646 8.56 2.95 -13.95
C LYS A 646 7.36 2.57 -14.83
N LEU A 647 6.31 3.40 -14.86
CA LEU A 647 5.12 3.14 -15.65
C LEU A 647 5.41 3.26 -17.15
N LEU A 648 6.18 4.29 -17.52
CA LEU A 648 6.73 4.44 -18.88
C LEU A 648 7.46 3.17 -19.32
N TYR A 649 8.38 2.70 -18.47
CA TYR A 649 9.19 1.51 -18.74
C TYR A 649 8.32 0.26 -18.89
N ALA A 650 7.34 0.07 -18.01
CA ALA A 650 6.46 -1.09 -18.02
C ALA A 650 5.69 -1.20 -19.33
N PHE A 651 5.07 -0.11 -19.80
CA PHE A 651 4.37 -0.12 -21.10
C PHE A 651 5.31 -0.23 -22.30
N ALA A 652 6.49 0.39 -22.22
CA ALA A 652 7.50 0.30 -23.28
C ALA A 652 8.11 -1.11 -23.39
N GLU A 653 8.27 -1.83 -22.28
CA GLU A 653 8.75 -3.21 -22.23
C GLU A 653 7.68 -4.18 -22.74
N ALA A 654 6.42 -3.98 -22.32
CA ALA A 654 5.32 -4.89 -22.58
C ALA A 654 5.14 -5.24 -24.06
N THR A 655 4.96 -6.54 -24.31
CA THR A 655 4.83 -7.20 -25.61
C THR A 655 3.44 -7.79 -25.86
N VAL A 656 2.64 -7.99 -24.80
CA VAL A 656 1.22 -8.35 -24.90
C VAL A 656 0.42 -7.37 -25.76
N PRO A 657 -0.79 -7.76 -26.24
CA PRO A 657 -1.70 -6.82 -26.88
C PRO A 657 -2.01 -5.62 -25.98
N LYS A 658 -1.91 -4.40 -26.52
CA LYS A 658 -2.15 -3.13 -25.83
C LYS A 658 -3.16 -2.31 -26.63
N VAL A 659 -4.34 -2.13 -26.06
CA VAL A 659 -5.40 -1.28 -26.63
C VAL A 659 -5.64 -0.09 -25.70
N THR A 660 -5.61 1.11 -26.24
CA THR A 660 -5.78 2.36 -25.49
C THR A 660 -7.01 3.10 -25.97
N VAL A 661 -7.82 3.61 -25.05
CA VAL A 661 -9.00 4.43 -25.32
C VAL A 661 -8.88 5.74 -24.54
N ILE A 662 -8.69 6.85 -25.26
CA ILE A 662 -8.63 8.19 -24.68
C ILE A 662 -10.06 8.71 -24.56
N THR A 663 -10.55 8.85 -23.32
CA THR A 663 -11.93 9.27 -23.05
C THR A 663 -12.05 10.79 -22.99
N ARG A 664 -11.05 11.47 -22.41
CA ARG A 664 -11.01 12.93 -22.33
C ARG A 664 -9.58 13.49 -22.35
N LYS A 665 -8.95 13.83 -21.22
CA LYS A 665 -7.66 14.54 -21.24
C LYS A 665 -6.49 13.60 -21.51
N ALA A 666 -5.56 14.03 -22.32
CA ALA A 666 -4.32 13.33 -22.60
C ALA A 666 -3.21 14.36 -22.83
N TYR A 667 -2.62 14.86 -21.74
CA TYR A 667 -1.65 15.95 -21.81
C TYR A 667 -0.20 15.54 -21.51
N GLY A 668 0.71 16.07 -22.33
CA GLY A 668 2.16 16.07 -22.10
C GLY A 668 2.75 14.68 -21.86
N GLY A 669 3.76 14.60 -21.00
CA GLY A 669 4.43 13.33 -20.70
C GLY A 669 3.53 12.29 -20.05
N ALA A 670 2.42 12.70 -19.41
CA ALA A 670 1.47 11.74 -18.86
C ALA A 670 0.67 11.01 -19.96
N TYR A 671 0.36 11.68 -21.07
CA TYR A 671 -0.17 11.01 -22.26
C TYR A 671 0.81 9.97 -22.80
N ASP A 672 2.10 10.33 -22.92
CA ASP A 672 3.11 9.42 -23.44
C ASP A 672 3.17 8.13 -22.61
N VAL A 673 3.16 8.28 -21.28
CA VAL A 673 3.22 7.20 -20.29
C VAL A 673 2.00 6.28 -20.33
N MET A 674 0.80 6.80 -20.61
CA MET A 674 -0.46 6.03 -20.58
C MET A 674 -0.69 5.23 -21.86
N SER A 675 0.25 4.34 -22.21
CA SER A 675 0.17 3.43 -23.36
C SER A 675 -0.11 4.15 -24.70
N SER A 676 0.63 5.24 -24.95
CA SER A 676 0.58 5.94 -26.23
C SER A 676 1.09 5.05 -27.38
N LYS A 677 0.75 5.40 -28.62
CA LYS A 677 1.27 4.71 -29.81
C LYS A 677 2.80 4.74 -29.90
N HIS A 678 3.42 5.78 -29.34
CA HIS A 678 4.87 5.93 -29.24
C HIS A 678 5.54 4.87 -28.36
N LEU A 679 4.80 4.26 -27.42
CA LEU A 679 5.24 3.12 -26.61
C LEU A 679 4.84 1.77 -27.23
N CYS A 680 4.65 1.74 -28.55
CA CYS A 680 4.21 0.57 -29.31
C CYS A 680 2.85 0.05 -28.83
N GLY A 681 1.89 0.95 -28.58
CA GLY A 681 0.47 0.59 -28.47
C GLY A 681 -0.02 0.04 -29.81
N ASP A 682 -0.77 -1.07 -29.79
CA ASP A 682 -1.23 -1.72 -31.03
C ASP A 682 -2.39 -0.93 -31.64
N THR A 683 -3.39 -0.63 -30.81
CA THR A 683 -4.53 0.21 -31.20
C THR A 683 -4.75 1.33 -30.19
N ASN A 684 -4.92 2.55 -30.68
CA ASN A 684 -5.16 3.76 -29.91
C ASN A 684 -6.42 4.45 -30.44
N TYR A 685 -7.51 4.36 -29.70
CA TYR A 685 -8.75 5.06 -29.99
C TYR A 685 -8.86 6.37 -29.21
N ALA A 686 -9.61 7.32 -29.77
CA ALA A 686 -10.05 8.50 -29.06
C ALA A 686 -11.57 8.61 -29.12
N TRP A 687 -12.19 9.04 -28.03
CA TRP A 687 -13.57 9.52 -28.05
C TRP A 687 -13.63 10.95 -28.64
N PRO A 688 -14.81 11.43 -29.08
CA PRO A 688 -14.95 12.79 -29.60
C PRO A 688 -14.61 13.87 -28.57
N THR A 689 -14.73 13.54 -27.28
CA THR A 689 -14.39 14.38 -26.12
C THR A 689 -12.89 14.39 -25.80
N ALA A 690 -12.06 13.64 -26.53
CA ALA A 690 -10.64 13.54 -26.24
C ALA A 690 -9.88 14.84 -26.56
N GLU A 691 -9.01 15.25 -25.65
CA GLU A 691 -8.18 16.44 -25.75
C GLU A 691 -6.70 16.02 -25.63
N ILE A 692 -6.00 15.93 -26.76
CA ILE A 692 -4.62 15.45 -26.82
C ILE A 692 -3.69 16.63 -27.11
N ALA A 693 -2.88 17.04 -26.14
CA ALA A 693 -2.06 18.25 -26.27
C ALA A 693 -0.75 18.18 -25.48
N VAL A 694 0.20 19.05 -25.78
CA VAL A 694 1.48 19.14 -25.04
C VAL A 694 1.26 19.59 -23.59
N MET A 695 0.32 20.52 -23.38
CA MET A 695 -0.11 21.00 -22.07
C MET A 695 -1.51 21.61 -22.19
N GLY A 696 -2.14 21.90 -21.04
CA GLY A 696 -3.43 22.58 -21.00
C GLY A 696 -3.38 23.98 -21.65
N ALA A 697 -4.47 24.37 -22.30
CA ALA A 697 -4.53 25.58 -23.12
C ALA A 697 -4.08 26.85 -22.38
N LYS A 698 -4.52 27.03 -21.12
CA LYS A 698 -4.13 28.18 -20.30
C LYS A 698 -2.61 28.30 -20.15
N GLY A 699 -1.93 27.21 -19.78
CA GLY A 699 -0.47 27.20 -19.63
C GLY A 699 0.26 27.41 -20.96
N ALA A 700 -0.26 26.86 -22.05
CA ALA A 700 0.31 27.09 -23.38
C ALA A 700 0.24 28.57 -23.79
N MET A 701 -0.87 29.25 -23.50
CA MET A 701 -1.05 30.67 -23.83
C MET A 701 -0.13 31.59 -23.03
N GLU A 702 0.07 31.30 -21.73
CA GLU A 702 0.99 32.05 -20.88
C GLU A 702 2.45 32.00 -21.39
N ILE A 703 2.84 30.90 -22.05
CA ILE A 703 4.18 30.73 -22.64
C ILE A 703 4.27 31.37 -24.03
N ILE A 704 3.32 31.06 -24.92
CA ILE A 704 3.38 31.47 -26.34
C ILE A 704 3.08 32.96 -26.52
N PHE A 705 2.15 33.51 -25.74
CA PHE A 705 1.65 34.88 -25.89
C PHE A 705 2.07 35.80 -24.74
N LYS A 706 3.23 35.53 -24.13
CA LYS A 706 3.81 36.35 -23.06
C LYS A 706 3.88 37.82 -23.49
N GLY A 707 3.08 38.69 -22.85
CA GLY A 707 3.06 40.14 -23.09
C GLY A 707 1.98 40.68 -24.03
N ARG A 708 0.93 39.90 -24.40
CA ARG A 708 -0.27 40.41 -25.10
C ARG A 708 -1.47 40.59 -24.16
N GLU A 709 -2.36 41.53 -24.50
CA GLU A 709 -3.54 41.88 -23.70
C GLU A 709 -4.77 40.95 -23.90
N ASN A 710 -4.89 40.25 -25.04
CA ASN A 710 -6.07 39.42 -25.38
C ASN A 710 -5.78 37.91 -25.26
N VAL A 711 -5.77 37.39 -24.03
CA VAL A 711 -5.42 35.98 -23.73
C VAL A 711 -6.58 35.00 -24.00
N GLU A 712 -7.84 35.45 -23.90
CA GLU A 712 -9.02 34.58 -24.01
C GLU A 712 -9.27 34.09 -25.44
N ASP A 713 -9.21 34.97 -26.43
CA ASP A 713 -9.37 34.61 -27.86
C ASP A 713 -8.31 33.60 -28.31
N ALA A 714 -7.06 33.82 -27.88
CA ALA A 714 -5.94 32.94 -28.17
C ALA A 714 -6.13 31.54 -27.54
N GLN A 715 -6.73 31.47 -26.35
CA GLN A 715 -7.03 30.21 -25.68
C GLN A 715 -8.08 29.40 -26.44
N ALA A 716 -9.16 30.04 -26.90
CA ALA A 716 -10.19 29.38 -27.70
C ALA A 716 -9.61 28.87 -29.03
N GLU A 717 -8.74 29.66 -29.66
CA GLU A 717 -8.03 29.25 -30.87
C GLU A 717 -7.13 28.03 -30.63
N TYR A 718 -6.37 28.00 -29.53
CA TYR A 718 -5.52 26.87 -29.17
C TYR A 718 -6.34 25.60 -28.92
N ILE A 719 -7.48 25.71 -28.22
CA ILE A 719 -8.37 24.58 -27.98
C ILE A 719 -8.87 24.00 -29.31
N ASN A 720 -9.36 24.87 -30.20
CA ASN A 720 -9.88 24.45 -31.50
C ASN A 720 -8.79 23.85 -32.41
N LYS A 721 -7.56 24.36 -32.35
CA LYS A 721 -6.45 23.86 -33.17
C LYS A 721 -5.78 22.61 -32.61
N PHE A 722 -5.70 22.46 -31.29
CA PHE A 722 -4.83 21.47 -30.65
C PHE A 722 -5.53 20.61 -29.60
N ALA A 723 -6.41 21.16 -28.76
CA ALA A 723 -7.04 20.40 -27.66
C ALA A 723 -8.31 19.66 -28.13
N ASN A 724 -8.14 18.78 -29.11
CA ASN A 724 -9.16 17.87 -29.64
C ASN A 724 -8.45 16.67 -30.32
N PRO A 725 -9.15 15.62 -30.77
CA PRO A 725 -8.47 14.40 -31.23
C PRO A 725 -7.98 14.48 -32.68
N PHE A 726 -8.47 15.43 -33.50
CA PHE A 726 -8.16 15.49 -34.92
C PHE A 726 -6.66 15.68 -35.22
N PRO A 727 -5.91 16.58 -34.54
CA PRO A 727 -4.47 16.72 -34.74
C PRO A 727 -3.70 15.42 -34.51
N ALA A 728 -4.11 14.60 -33.54
CA ALA A 728 -3.47 13.32 -33.25
C ALA A 728 -3.84 12.27 -34.31
N ALA A 729 -5.11 12.23 -34.74
CA ALA A 729 -5.59 11.33 -35.79
C ALA A 729 -4.93 11.61 -37.15
N VAL A 730 -4.81 12.88 -37.56
CA VAL A 730 -4.14 13.26 -38.83
C VAL A 730 -2.67 12.83 -38.86
N ARG A 731 -2.02 12.75 -37.68
CA ARG A 731 -0.63 12.28 -37.54
C ARG A 731 -0.51 10.76 -37.39
N GLY A 732 -1.63 10.05 -37.32
CA GLY A 732 -1.67 8.61 -37.08
C GLY A 732 -1.30 8.19 -35.66
N PHE A 733 -1.34 9.10 -34.67
CA PHE A 733 -1.08 8.76 -33.27
C PHE A 733 -2.29 8.10 -32.60
N VAL A 734 -3.46 8.33 -33.18
CA VAL A 734 -4.75 7.70 -32.88
C VAL A 734 -5.23 7.04 -34.18
N ASP A 735 -5.68 5.79 -34.12
CA ASP A 735 -6.10 5.00 -35.28
C ASP A 735 -7.51 5.37 -35.75
N ASP A 736 -8.41 5.66 -34.82
CA ASP A 736 -9.79 6.06 -35.12
C ASP A 736 -10.39 6.93 -34.00
N ILE A 737 -11.34 7.79 -34.37
CA ILE A 737 -12.18 8.55 -33.43
C ILE A 737 -13.54 7.84 -33.40
N ILE A 738 -13.80 7.10 -32.33
CA ILE A 738 -14.95 6.19 -32.24
C ILE A 738 -16.10 6.80 -31.44
N GLN A 739 -17.33 6.37 -31.71
CA GLN A 739 -18.46 6.67 -30.83
C GLN A 739 -18.26 5.96 -29.48
N PRO A 740 -18.42 6.65 -28.33
CA PRO A 740 -18.22 6.06 -27.01
C PRO A 740 -18.98 4.75 -26.80
N SER A 741 -20.24 4.68 -27.25
CA SER A 741 -21.08 3.49 -27.18
C SER A 741 -20.57 2.27 -27.96
N SER A 742 -19.65 2.45 -28.92
CA SER A 742 -19.03 1.35 -29.69
C SER A 742 -17.77 0.76 -29.05
N THR A 743 -17.30 1.32 -27.93
CA THR A 743 -16.00 0.99 -27.30
C THR A 743 -15.81 -0.52 -27.06
N ARG A 744 -16.82 -1.21 -26.51
CA ARG A 744 -16.75 -2.66 -26.26
C ARG A 744 -16.51 -3.45 -27.54
N ALA A 745 -17.35 -3.21 -28.56
CA ALA A 745 -17.28 -3.90 -29.85
C ALA A 745 -15.90 -3.74 -30.51
N ARG A 746 -15.33 -2.53 -30.44
CA ARG A 746 -13.99 -2.24 -30.98
C ARG A 746 -12.91 -3.00 -30.24
N ILE A 747 -12.90 -2.96 -28.90
CA ILE A 747 -11.89 -3.66 -28.10
C ILE A 747 -11.96 -5.17 -28.33
N CYS A 748 -13.17 -5.77 -28.33
CA CYS A 748 -13.33 -7.20 -28.57
C CYS A 748 -12.77 -7.61 -29.94
N SER A 749 -13.09 -6.86 -30.99
CA SER A 749 -12.59 -7.10 -32.35
C SER A 749 -11.06 -7.03 -32.41
N ASP A 750 -10.45 -6.04 -31.77
CA ASP A 750 -8.99 -5.89 -31.78
C ASP A 750 -8.30 -6.99 -30.97
N LEU A 751 -8.88 -7.42 -29.85
CA LEU A 751 -8.35 -8.55 -29.09
C LEU A 751 -8.36 -9.85 -29.90
N ASP A 752 -9.32 -10.04 -30.81
CA ASP A 752 -9.34 -11.17 -31.73
C ASP A 752 -8.26 -11.08 -32.80
N VAL A 753 -8.04 -9.89 -33.38
CA VAL A 753 -6.95 -9.66 -34.35
C VAL A 753 -5.58 -9.86 -33.70
N LEU A 754 -5.42 -9.35 -32.47
CA LEU A 754 -4.15 -9.35 -31.74
C LEU A 754 -3.87 -10.66 -30.98
N ALA A 755 -4.78 -11.64 -30.99
CA ALA A 755 -4.63 -12.90 -30.27
C ALA A 755 -3.37 -13.69 -30.66
N SER A 756 -2.86 -13.48 -31.89
CA SER A 756 -1.64 -14.14 -32.40
C SER A 756 -0.39 -13.26 -32.38
N LYS A 757 -0.45 -12.07 -31.76
CA LYS A 757 0.65 -11.09 -31.68
C LYS A 757 1.90 -11.75 -31.08
N LYS A 758 3.03 -11.58 -31.76
CA LYS A 758 4.36 -11.93 -31.26
C LYS A 758 5.33 -10.79 -31.52
N VAL A 759 5.96 -10.29 -30.47
CA VAL A 759 6.96 -9.23 -30.55
C VAL A 759 8.25 -9.72 -29.88
N GLN A 760 9.37 -9.57 -30.57
CA GLN A 760 10.68 -9.87 -29.99
C GLN A 760 11.34 -8.59 -29.46
N ARG A 761 11.99 -8.70 -28.31
CA ARG A 761 12.82 -7.64 -27.73
C ARG A 761 14.30 -7.98 -27.90
N PRO A 762 15.19 -6.97 -27.89
CA PRO A 762 16.63 -7.23 -27.84
C PRO A 762 16.97 -8.14 -26.67
N TRP A 763 17.79 -9.16 -26.93
CA TRP A 763 18.21 -10.11 -25.89
C TRP A 763 19.03 -9.40 -24.81
N ARG A 764 18.71 -9.68 -23.54
CA ARG A 764 19.38 -9.18 -22.34
C ARG A 764 19.16 -10.16 -21.20
N LYS A 765 20.06 -10.19 -20.21
CA LYS A 765 19.85 -10.98 -18.98
C LYS A 765 18.56 -10.56 -18.27
N HIS A 766 18.40 -9.26 -18.06
CA HIS A 766 17.17 -8.62 -17.58
C HIS A 766 17.19 -7.12 -17.90
N ALA A 767 16.06 -6.46 -17.69
CA ALA A 767 15.91 -5.02 -17.68
C ALA A 767 16.69 -4.33 -16.56
N ASN A 768 17.01 -3.04 -16.73
CA ASN A 768 17.45 -2.16 -15.64
C ASN A 768 16.38 -1.09 -15.38
N ILE A 769 15.21 -1.52 -14.90
CA ILE A 769 14.10 -0.62 -14.57
C ILE A 769 14.48 0.28 -13.37
N PRO A 770 14.02 1.55 -13.31
CA PRO A 770 14.19 2.36 -12.10
C PRO A 770 13.58 1.67 -10.87
N LEU A 771 14.28 1.74 -9.74
CA LEU A 771 13.84 1.19 -8.45
C LEU A 771 13.53 2.30 -7.44
#